data_AF-A0AAV3A3Z6-F1
#
_entry.id   AF-A0AAV3A3Z6-F1
#
_cell.length_a   1.000
_cell.length_b   1.000
_cell.length_c   1.000
_cell.angle_alpha   90.00
_cell.angle_beta   90.00
_cell.angle_gamma   90.00
#
_symmetry.space_group_name_H-M   'P 1'
#
loop_
_entity.id
_entity.type
_entity.pdbx_description
1 polymer ?
#
loop_
_entity_poly.entity_id
_entity_poly.type
_entity_poly.pdbx_seq_one_letter_code
_entity_poly.pdbx_strand_id
1 'polypeptide(L)'
;MHQLWSLSCLAGVDFLFTSLLNSFQTSFLPFGLPLVWLLSLARFTVLILSAHVISRRFKFPSWLLSDGPFIYCAVLSFLVPSSVTFTDLPLPKTSAELLYSWGRRDLFLISYLLTITSGVISYYLLPSSEDDEDESQGSKGSLWRLITLLKSYVRRFLLVAVFVVLSSWGEMALPSYTGRMTDWIQSKQDPSIFWNAIMMMSIITLFSAFTEFFCDCIFNVTMSLVHTRTQGQVLRSVLRQEAAFFDAVPTGDITSRVTSDIAAMSESLSENLNLLMWYLMRLIFLVAYMLSLSPKLTLFTVLCVLVITLVPRLSGSFSQSLARQIQDSLSKVNQVAMETFSNMETVRSFANEEGEYLRYEKKLNDTYQLNKKESMAYAFSGMANSFSGLALKVGILYFGGRLVSNGEVSGGELVSFVMYELQFTSAVEVLLRMYPDVRKAVGSSEKVFEYMDRKPQMPLEGSLQPANLKGHIQFEDVTFSYPKRPDQPALQDVSFELLPGKVTALVGPCDAGKSTVVQLLLRLYEPQKGKILLDGKPLFDYSNKYYRQKVSVVSQEPVLTARSLKDNISYGFEDVTLEEVQRVARAANADEFISEKKDGYETGAGEKGGLLSGGQKQRIALARALLRDPKILILDDATSSLDAETELKPQIMLPILRPDPRYCSIMLHSSLEAADTDILVLFRSWYSLKQMDIGNISNNL
;
A
#
# COMPACT_ATOMS: atom_id res chain seq x y z
N MET A 1 9.94 18.88 -40.24
CA MET A 1 9.77 18.30 -41.60
C MET A 1 9.42 16.81 -41.59
N HIS A 2 10.18 15.93 -40.92
CA HIS A 2 9.90 14.48 -40.92
C HIS A 2 8.50 14.08 -40.37
N GLN A 3 7.98 14.82 -39.38
CA GLN A 3 6.66 14.60 -38.79
C GLN A 3 5.48 14.99 -39.71
N LEU A 4 5.67 16.01 -40.57
CA LEU A 4 4.68 16.38 -41.59
C LEU A 4 4.67 15.34 -42.71
N TRP A 5 5.84 14.79 -43.03
CA TRP A 5 6.02 13.73 -44.02
C TRP A 5 5.28 12.42 -43.64
N SER A 6 5.30 12.03 -42.36
CA SER A 6 4.57 10.84 -41.90
C SER A 6 3.04 10.99 -41.99
N LEU A 7 2.52 12.19 -41.70
CA LEU A 7 1.09 12.51 -41.86
C LEU A 7 0.68 12.54 -43.33
N SER A 8 1.51 13.13 -44.21
CA SER A 8 1.28 13.12 -45.66
C SER A 8 1.32 11.71 -46.25
N CYS A 9 2.20 10.83 -45.75
CA CYS A 9 2.22 9.43 -46.16
C CYS A 9 0.95 8.68 -45.74
N LEU A 10 0.49 8.86 -44.50
CA LEU A 10 -0.73 8.23 -44.01
C LEU A 10 -1.97 8.72 -44.81
N ALA A 11 -2.06 10.03 -45.07
CA ALA A 11 -3.12 10.61 -45.91
C ALA A 11 -3.05 10.13 -47.36
N GLY A 12 -1.85 9.93 -47.90
CA GLY A 12 -1.65 9.36 -49.24
C GLY A 12 -2.11 7.90 -49.34
N VAL A 13 -1.83 7.09 -48.31
CA VAL A 13 -2.31 5.70 -48.22
C VAL A 13 -3.84 5.66 -48.12
N ASP A 14 -4.44 6.53 -47.31
CA ASP A 14 -5.90 6.63 -47.18
C ASP A 14 -6.58 7.08 -48.48
N PHE A 15 -5.97 8.06 -49.18
CA PHE A 15 -6.45 8.53 -50.48
C PHE A 15 -6.37 7.45 -51.56
N LEU A 16 -5.27 6.69 -51.61
CA LEU A 16 -5.14 5.57 -52.54
C LEU A 16 -6.16 4.48 -52.25
N PHE A 17 -6.37 4.12 -50.98
CA PHE A 17 -7.34 3.10 -50.57
C PHE A 17 -8.79 3.51 -50.91
N THR A 18 -9.17 4.75 -50.60
CA THR A 18 -10.51 5.28 -50.91
C THR A 18 -10.72 5.45 -52.43
N SER A 19 -9.69 5.83 -53.19
CA SER A 19 -9.76 5.88 -54.66
C SER A 19 -9.87 4.50 -55.29
N LEU A 20 -9.21 3.49 -54.72
CA LEU A 20 -9.25 2.11 -55.19
C LEU A 20 -10.63 1.49 -54.93
N LEU A 21 -11.21 1.75 -53.75
CA LEU A 21 -12.59 1.39 -53.43
C LEU A 21 -13.62 2.00 -54.39
N ASN A 22 -13.40 3.27 -54.78
CA ASN A 22 -14.26 3.95 -55.74
C ASN A 22 -14.16 3.34 -57.16
N SER A 23 -13.04 2.68 -57.50
CA SER A 23 -12.88 1.98 -58.78
C SER A 23 -13.61 0.63 -58.83
N PHE A 24 -13.90 0.01 -57.67
CA PHE A 24 -14.63 -1.26 -57.57
C PHE A 24 -16.15 -1.10 -57.42
N GLN A 25 -16.64 0.14 -57.46
CA GLN A 25 -18.02 0.53 -57.15
C GLN A 25 -19.08 -0.15 -58.05
N THR A 26 -18.71 -0.57 -59.25
CA THR A 26 -19.60 -1.26 -60.21
C THR A 26 -19.81 -2.75 -59.92
N SER A 27 -18.99 -3.37 -59.08
CA SER A 27 -19.03 -4.82 -58.80
C SER A 27 -19.77 -5.20 -57.50
N PHE A 28 -20.00 -4.24 -56.60
CA PHE A 28 -20.53 -4.48 -55.24
C PHE A 28 -21.97 -3.97 -55.01
N LEU A 29 -22.70 -3.68 -56.08
CA LEU A 29 -24.08 -3.15 -56.06
C LEU A 29 -25.12 -3.89 -55.18
N PRO A 30 -25.05 -5.22 -54.91
CA PRO A 30 -26.14 -5.90 -54.21
C PRO A 30 -26.05 -5.96 -52.66
N PHE A 31 -25.02 -5.43 -51.99
CA PHE A 31 -24.75 -5.76 -50.57
C PHE A 31 -25.09 -4.72 -49.48
N GLY A 32 -25.63 -3.53 -49.81
CA GLY A 32 -26.23 -2.59 -48.84
C GLY A 32 -25.35 -2.08 -47.68
N LEU A 33 -25.99 -1.70 -46.56
CA LEU A 33 -25.40 -1.14 -45.32
C LEU A 33 -24.31 -2.00 -44.63
N PRO A 34 -24.41 -3.35 -44.58
CA PRO A 34 -23.38 -4.20 -43.97
C PRO A 34 -22.03 -4.12 -44.68
N LEU A 35 -22.03 -3.95 -46.01
CA LEU A 35 -20.82 -3.79 -46.79
C LEU A 35 -20.09 -2.48 -46.43
N VAL A 36 -20.83 -1.40 -46.14
CA VAL A 36 -20.27 -0.10 -45.74
C VAL A 36 -19.50 -0.20 -44.41
N TRP A 37 -20.02 -0.98 -43.45
CA TRP A 37 -19.35 -1.24 -42.17
C TRP A 37 -18.17 -2.22 -42.30
N LEU A 38 -18.25 -3.21 -43.19
CA LEU A 38 -17.11 -4.08 -43.51
C LEU A 38 -15.97 -3.31 -44.18
N LEU A 39 -16.31 -2.41 -45.10
CA LEU A 39 -15.35 -1.54 -45.77
C LEU A 39 -14.72 -0.51 -44.82
N SER A 40 -15.46 -0.03 -43.82
CA SER A 40 -14.90 0.86 -42.79
C SER A 40 -13.98 0.15 -41.81
N LEU A 41 -14.29 -1.09 -41.45
CA LEU A 41 -13.39 -1.98 -40.70
C LEU A 41 -12.12 -2.29 -41.51
N ALA A 42 -12.24 -2.53 -42.81
CA ALA A 42 -11.09 -2.70 -43.70
C ALA A 42 -10.22 -1.44 -43.78
N ARG A 43 -10.84 -0.25 -43.90
CA ARG A 43 -10.13 1.04 -43.87
C ARG A 43 -9.41 1.26 -42.54
N PHE A 44 -10.09 0.99 -41.42
CA PHE A 44 -9.54 1.11 -40.08
C PHE A 44 -8.32 0.22 -39.85
N THR A 45 -8.40 -1.05 -40.27
CA THR A 45 -7.29 -2.00 -40.14
C THR A 45 -6.09 -1.61 -41.00
N VAL A 46 -6.31 -1.16 -42.24
CA VAL A 46 -5.25 -0.66 -43.13
C VAL A 46 -4.59 0.61 -42.55
N LEU A 47 -5.37 1.54 -42.01
CA LEU A 47 -4.86 2.76 -41.39
C LEU A 47 -4.07 2.50 -40.12
N ILE A 48 -4.51 1.56 -39.27
CA ILE A 48 -3.76 1.17 -38.07
C ILE A 48 -2.47 0.44 -38.43
N LEU A 49 -2.52 -0.51 -39.37
CA LEU A 49 -1.32 -1.23 -39.80
C LEU A 49 -0.31 -0.28 -40.45
N SER A 50 -0.76 0.61 -41.32
CA SER A 50 0.12 1.63 -41.92
C SER A 50 0.65 2.62 -40.89
N ALA A 51 -0.17 3.08 -39.92
CA ALA A 51 0.29 3.91 -38.82
C ALA A 51 1.34 3.19 -37.95
N HIS A 52 1.17 1.89 -37.67
CA HIS A 52 2.12 1.09 -36.89
C HIS A 52 3.42 0.79 -37.64
N VAL A 53 3.36 0.64 -38.97
CA VAL A 53 4.56 0.47 -39.81
C VAL A 53 5.31 1.80 -39.97
N ILE A 54 4.59 2.90 -40.13
CA ILE A 54 5.17 4.25 -40.25
C ILE A 54 5.77 4.68 -38.90
N SER A 55 5.13 4.38 -37.76
CA SER A 55 5.64 4.74 -36.42
C SER A 55 6.97 4.07 -36.08
N ARG A 56 7.20 2.85 -36.59
CA ARG A 56 8.47 2.13 -36.41
C ARG A 56 9.63 2.76 -37.19
N ARG A 57 9.35 3.54 -38.23
CA ARG A 57 10.36 4.08 -39.15
C ARG A 57 10.51 5.61 -39.07
N PHE A 58 9.48 6.31 -38.63
CA PHE A 58 9.45 7.77 -38.49
C PHE A 58 8.74 8.17 -37.19
N LYS A 59 9.26 9.18 -36.48
CA LYS A 59 8.61 9.73 -35.29
C LYS A 59 7.36 10.53 -35.69
N PHE A 60 6.22 10.21 -35.09
CA PHE A 60 5.01 11.03 -35.20
C PHE A 60 5.16 12.36 -34.42
N PRO A 61 4.33 13.37 -34.71
CA PRO A 61 4.22 14.57 -33.87
C PRO A 61 3.86 14.22 -32.42
N SER A 62 4.36 14.98 -31.45
CA SER A 62 4.11 14.78 -30.00
C SER A 62 2.62 14.74 -29.63
N TRP A 63 1.77 15.47 -30.36
CA TRP A 63 0.31 15.46 -30.18
C TRP A 63 -0.39 14.17 -30.63
N LEU A 64 0.33 13.24 -31.27
CA LEU A 64 -0.17 11.96 -31.74
C LEU A 64 0.47 10.76 -30.99
N LEU A 65 1.27 11.01 -29.95
CA LEU A 65 2.12 9.99 -29.30
C LEU A 65 1.51 9.34 -28.05
N SER A 66 0.44 9.89 -27.45
CA SER A 66 -0.27 9.31 -26.30
C SER A 66 -1.64 8.77 -26.75
N ASP A 67 -1.74 7.46 -27.02
CA ASP A 67 -2.92 6.68 -27.50
C ASP A 67 -3.73 7.27 -28.69
N GLY A 68 -3.30 8.40 -29.23
CA GLY A 68 -3.98 9.19 -30.23
C GLY A 68 -4.20 8.52 -31.58
N PRO A 69 -3.25 7.79 -32.20
CA PRO A 69 -3.40 7.35 -33.58
C PRO A 69 -4.55 6.34 -33.73
N PHE A 70 -4.86 5.59 -32.67
CA PHE A 70 -6.02 4.70 -32.63
C PHE A 70 -7.33 5.47 -32.67
N ILE A 71 -7.48 6.50 -31.82
CA ILE A 71 -8.68 7.34 -31.77
C ILE A 71 -8.85 8.11 -33.09
N TYR A 72 -7.77 8.67 -33.65
CA TYR A 72 -7.84 9.36 -34.95
C TYR A 72 -8.23 8.42 -36.09
N CYS A 73 -7.63 7.23 -36.18
CA CYS A 73 -7.99 6.26 -37.22
C CYS A 73 -9.43 5.76 -37.06
N ALA A 74 -9.92 5.61 -35.82
CA ALA A 74 -11.30 5.22 -35.53
C ALA A 74 -12.28 6.30 -35.97
N VAL A 75 -12.04 7.56 -35.61
CA VAL A 75 -12.89 8.69 -36.03
C VAL A 75 -12.90 8.80 -37.56
N LEU A 76 -11.74 8.76 -38.22
CA LEU A 76 -11.64 8.82 -39.69
C LEU A 76 -12.37 7.67 -40.40
N SER A 77 -12.35 6.47 -39.83
CA SER A 77 -12.92 5.28 -40.46
C SER A 77 -14.43 5.16 -40.21
N PHE A 78 -14.93 5.59 -39.05
CA PHE A 78 -16.32 5.37 -38.62
C PHE A 78 -17.23 6.61 -38.74
N LEU A 79 -16.71 7.82 -38.98
CA LEU A 79 -17.52 9.04 -39.18
C LEU A 79 -18.46 8.93 -40.39
N VAL A 80 -17.98 8.41 -41.52
CA VAL A 80 -18.79 8.31 -42.75
C VAL A 80 -19.86 7.22 -42.63
N PRO A 81 -19.55 5.96 -42.22
CA PRO A 81 -20.57 4.94 -41.97
C PRO A 81 -21.63 5.38 -40.97
N SER A 82 -21.25 6.05 -39.89
CA SER A 82 -22.22 6.54 -38.89
C SER A 82 -23.13 7.63 -39.48
N SER A 83 -22.58 8.59 -40.22
CA SER A 83 -23.39 9.63 -40.89
C SER A 83 -24.35 9.05 -41.95
N VAL A 84 -23.91 8.03 -42.67
CA VAL A 84 -24.71 7.30 -43.67
C VAL A 84 -25.82 6.49 -42.99
N THR A 85 -25.51 5.79 -41.90
CA THR A 85 -26.51 5.03 -41.11
C THR A 85 -27.56 5.95 -40.49
N PHE A 86 -27.18 7.16 -40.06
CA PHE A 86 -28.09 8.16 -39.52
C PHE A 86 -28.99 8.82 -40.58
N THR A 87 -28.51 8.99 -41.81
CA THR A 87 -29.24 9.63 -42.90
C THR A 87 -30.17 8.69 -43.67
N ASP A 88 -29.92 7.37 -43.63
CA ASP A 88 -30.84 6.33 -44.16
C ASP A 88 -31.98 5.96 -43.19
N LEU A 89 -31.85 6.32 -41.91
CA LEU A 89 -32.87 6.02 -40.89
C LEU A 89 -34.28 6.63 -41.14
N PRO A 90 -34.43 7.76 -41.87
CA PRO A 90 -35.73 8.33 -42.22
C PRO A 90 -36.31 7.87 -43.57
N LEU A 91 -35.49 7.60 -44.61
CA LEU A 91 -35.94 7.26 -45.97
C LEU A 91 -34.89 6.35 -46.66
N PRO A 92 -35.24 5.12 -47.10
CA PRO A 92 -34.28 4.24 -47.75
C PRO A 92 -33.93 4.76 -49.15
N LYS A 93 -32.70 5.25 -49.33
CA LYS A 93 -32.17 5.59 -50.66
C LYS A 93 -31.51 4.38 -51.31
N THR A 94 -31.46 4.36 -52.64
CA THR A 94 -30.82 3.30 -53.43
C THR A 94 -29.34 3.20 -53.07
N SER A 95 -28.84 1.96 -52.91
CA SER A 95 -27.47 1.61 -52.50
C SER A 95 -26.34 2.29 -53.30
N ALA A 96 -26.63 2.78 -54.50
CA ALA A 96 -25.73 3.56 -55.34
C ALA A 96 -25.40 4.96 -54.78
N GLU A 97 -26.32 5.65 -54.10
CA GLU A 97 -26.05 6.99 -53.53
C GLU A 97 -25.18 6.92 -52.26
N LEU A 98 -25.30 5.83 -51.49
CA LEU A 98 -24.57 5.63 -50.23
C LEU A 98 -23.07 5.43 -50.45
N LEU A 99 -22.71 4.66 -51.47
CA LEU A 99 -21.32 4.44 -51.87
C LEU A 99 -20.72 5.64 -52.62
N TYR A 100 -21.53 6.47 -53.27
CA TYR A 100 -21.08 7.69 -53.97
C TYR A 100 -20.57 8.77 -52.99
N SER A 101 -20.97 8.70 -51.72
CA SER A 101 -20.53 9.62 -50.66
C SER A 101 -19.04 9.48 -50.28
N TRP A 102 -18.45 8.27 -50.44
CA TRP A 102 -17.05 8.00 -50.08
C TRP A 102 -16.02 8.60 -51.06
N GLY A 103 -16.41 8.78 -52.33
CA GLY A 103 -15.52 9.30 -53.38
C GLY A 103 -15.51 10.82 -53.53
N ARG A 104 -16.33 11.55 -52.75
CA ARG A 104 -16.46 13.01 -52.87
C ARG A 104 -15.29 13.69 -52.15
N ARG A 105 -14.40 14.32 -52.93
CA ARG A 105 -13.19 15.01 -52.44
C ARG A 105 -13.48 16.02 -51.32
N ASP A 106 -14.65 16.64 -51.35
CA ASP A 106 -15.11 17.63 -50.38
C ASP A 106 -15.30 17.04 -48.96
N LEU A 107 -15.88 15.84 -48.86
CA LEU A 107 -16.12 15.14 -47.59
C LEU A 107 -14.82 14.58 -46.98
N PHE A 108 -13.91 14.10 -47.84
CA PHE A 108 -12.58 13.66 -47.42
C PHE A 108 -11.79 14.80 -46.76
N LEU A 109 -11.78 15.98 -47.39
CA LEU A 109 -11.13 17.18 -46.86
C LEU A 109 -11.74 17.63 -45.53
N ILE A 110 -13.08 17.65 -45.41
CA ILE A 110 -13.77 18.03 -44.17
C ILE A 110 -13.46 17.06 -43.02
N SER A 111 -13.41 15.75 -43.28
CA SER A 111 -13.10 14.74 -42.27
C SER A 111 -11.67 14.85 -41.73
N TYR A 112 -10.71 15.17 -42.59
CA TYR A 112 -9.33 15.44 -42.20
C TYR A 112 -9.21 16.77 -41.44
N LEU A 113 -9.97 17.80 -41.84
CA LEU A 113 -9.94 19.10 -41.18
C LEU A 113 -10.54 19.01 -39.76
N LEU A 114 -11.63 18.28 -39.57
CA LEU A 114 -12.25 18.00 -38.26
C LEU A 114 -11.37 17.15 -37.32
N THR A 115 -10.65 16.17 -37.87
CA THR A 115 -9.74 15.33 -37.06
C THR A 115 -8.46 16.07 -36.68
N ILE A 116 -7.94 16.92 -37.56
CA ILE A 116 -6.82 17.80 -37.24
C ILE A 116 -7.22 18.83 -36.17
N THR A 117 -8.39 19.46 -36.29
CA THR A 117 -8.85 20.44 -35.28
C THR A 117 -9.15 19.77 -33.94
N SER A 118 -9.84 18.63 -33.93
CA SER A 118 -10.07 17.83 -32.72
C SER A 118 -8.75 17.41 -32.06
N GLY A 119 -7.73 17.10 -32.85
CA GLY A 119 -6.43 16.69 -32.32
C GLY A 119 -5.58 17.81 -31.75
N VAL A 120 -5.63 18.98 -32.38
CA VAL A 120 -5.00 20.20 -31.85
C VAL A 120 -5.69 20.62 -30.56
N ILE A 121 -7.02 20.54 -30.48
CA ILE A 121 -7.79 20.82 -29.26
C ILE A 121 -7.42 19.83 -28.15
N SER A 122 -7.34 18.54 -28.46
CA SER A 122 -6.89 17.50 -27.53
C SER A 122 -5.50 17.80 -26.94
N TYR A 123 -4.54 18.19 -27.79
CA TYR A 123 -3.17 18.50 -27.36
C TYR A 123 -3.04 19.75 -26.48
N TYR A 124 -3.84 20.79 -26.74
CA TYR A 124 -3.79 22.02 -25.95
C TYR A 124 -4.58 21.95 -24.64
N LEU A 125 -5.56 21.03 -24.52
CA LEU A 125 -6.40 20.89 -23.32
C LEU A 125 -6.02 19.71 -22.41
N LEU A 126 -5.33 18.67 -22.91
CA LEU A 126 -4.87 17.53 -22.11
C LEU A 126 -3.40 17.71 -21.70
N PRO A 127 -3.07 17.78 -20.40
CA PRO A 127 -1.68 17.77 -19.94
C PRO A 127 -1.00 16.46 -20.37
N SER A 128 0.24 16.57 -20.87
CA SER A 128 1.09 15.41 -21.17
C SER A 128 1.39 14.63 -19.90
N SER A 129 0.87 13.40 -19.83
CA SER A 129 1.17 12.41 -18.80
C SER A 129 2.56 11.81 -19.01
N GLU A 130 3.62 12.59 -18.81
CA GLU A 130 5.00 12.06 -18.77
C GLU A 130 5.28 11.35 -17.43
N ASP A 131 4.54 11.65 -16.36
CA ASP A 131 4.70 11.04 -15.04
C ASP A 131 4.13 9.60 -14.90
N ASP A 132 3.29 9.15 -15.86
CA ASP A 132 2.59 7.85 -15.77
C ASP A 132 3.43 6.65 -16.29
N GLU A 133 4.48 6.88 -17.09
CA GLU A 133 5.25 5.78 -17.69
C GLU A 133 6.20 5.11 -16.68
N ASP A 134 6.82 5.87 -15.79
CA ASP A 134 7.73 5.36 -14.75
C ASP A 134 6.99 4.64 -13.60
N GLU A 135 5.77 5.09 -13.23
CA GLU A 135 4.91 4.38 -12.27
C GLU A 135 4.38 3.03 -12.81
N SER A 136 4.23 2.89 -14.14
CA SER A 136 3.59 1.72 -14.74
C SER A 136 4.42 0.42 -14.64
N GLN A 137 5.75 0.52 -14.56
CA GLN A 137 6.63 -0.65 -14.47
C GLN A 137 6.69 -1.24 -13.05
N GLY A 138 6.69 -0.41 -12.00
CA GLY A 138 6.59 -0.84 -10.60
C GLY A 138 5.24 -1.51 -10.29
N SER A 139 4.16 -0.91 -10.80
CA SER A 139 2.76 -1.33 -10.58
C SER A 139 2.45 -2.77 -11.03
N LYS A 140 3.05 -3.25 -12.14
CA LYS A 140 2.85 -4.62 -12.62
C LYS A 140 3.49 -5.66 -11.70
N GLY A 141 4.65 -5.34 -11.12
CA GLY A 141 5.35 -6.21 -10.18
C GLY A 141 4.61 -6.36 -8.85
N SER A 142 4.10 -5.24 -8.32
CA SER A 142 3.32 -5.21 -7.08
C SER A 142 1.97 -5.90 -7.22
N LEU A 143 1.26 -5.73 -8.35
CA LEU A 143 0.04 -6.51 -8.67
C LEU A 143 0.29 -8.03 -8.69
N TRP A 144 1.34 -8.48 -9.36
CA TRP A 144 1.64 -9.91 -9.43
C TRP A 144 1.99 -10.50 -8.05
N ARG A 145 2.66 -9.71 -7.20
CA ARG A 145 2.93 -10.07 -5.80
C ARG A 145 1.66 -10.17 -4.96
N LEU A 146 0.73 -9.23 -5.10
CA LEU A 146 -0.59 -9.30 -4.49
C LEU A 146 -1.33 -10.59 -4.87
N ILE A 147 -1.34 -10.92 -6.16
CA ILE A 147 -1.93 -12.18 -6.66
C ILE A 147 -1.21 -13.40 -6.06
N THR A 148 0.12 -13.31 -5.90
CA THR A 148 0.91 -14.39 -5.30
C THR A 148 0.57 -14.62 -3.82
N LEU A 149 0.23 -13.57 -3.05
CA LEU A 149 -0.29 -13.72 -1.68
C LEU A 149 -1.61 -14.50 -1.65
N LEU A 150 -2.49 -14.26 -2.62
CA LEU A 150 -3.78 -14.97 -2.75
C LEU A 150 -3.61 -16.43 -3.23
N LYS A 151 -2.47 -16.79 -3.82
CA LYS A 151 -2.18 -18.13 -4.35
C LYS A 151 -2.38 -19.25 -3.31
N SER A 152 -2.09 -18.97 -2.04
CA SER A 152 -2.26 -19.96 -0.95
C SER A 152 -3.73 -20.34 -0.73
N TYR A 153 -4.68 -19.56 -1.24
CA TYR A 153 -6.13 -19.72 -1.03
C TYR A 153 -6.91 -19.96 -2.33
N VAL A 154 -6.25 -20.35 -3.43
CA VAL A 154 -6.86 -20.54 -4.77
C VAL A 154 -8.10 -21.44 -4.74
N ARG A 155 -8.10 -22.50 -3.93
CA ARG A 155 -9.28 -23.39 -3.79
C ARG A 155 -10.52 -22.66 -3.28
N ARG A 156 -10.35 -21.71 -2.35
CA ARG A 156 -11.45 -20.90 -1.81
C ARG A 156 -11.93 -19.89 -2.83
N PHE A 157 -11.01 -19.23 -3.53
CA PHE A 157 -11.35 -18.30 -4.62
C PHE A 157 -12.05 -18.98 -5.80
N LEU A 158 -11.71 -20.23 -6.11
CA LEU A 158 -12.43 -21.01 -7.12
C LEU A 158 -13.88 -21.27 -6.69
N LEU A 159 -14.09 -21.61 -5.41
CA LEU A 159 -15.41 -21.82 -4.83
C LEU A 159 -16.25 -20.53 -4.86
N VAL A 160 -15.63 -19.40 -4.48
CA VAL A 160 -16.22 -18.05 -4.59
C VAL A 160 -16.62 -17.78 -6.05
N ALA A 161 -15.74 -18.00 -7.03
CA ALA A 161 -16.03 -17.78 -8.44
C ALA A 161 -17.25 -18.58 -8.93
N VAL A 162 -17.40 -19.83 -8.48
CA VAL A 162 -18.58 -20.66 -8.80
C VAL A 162 -19.86 -20.03 -8.22
N PHE A 163 -19.85 -19.60 -6.96
CA PHE A 163 -21.02 -18.97 -6.35
C PHE A 163 -21.38 -17.62 -6.98
N VAL A 164 -20.39 -16.80 -7.34
CA VAL A 164 -20.62 -15.53 -8.03
C VAL A 164 -21.30 -15.76 -9.37
N VAL A 165 -20.86 -16.76 -10.14
CA VAL A 165 -21.47 -17.10 -11.42
C VAL A 165 -22.92 -17.56 -11.24
N LEU A 166 -23.18 -18.45 -10.26
CA LEU A 166 -24.52 -18.94 -9.97
C LEU A 166 -25.47 -17.83 -9.50
N SER A 167 -25.00 -16.99 -8.58
CA SER A 167 -25.78 -15.86 -8.06
C SER A 167 -26.06 -14.83 -9.15
N SER A 168 -25.03 -14.41 -9.88
CA SER A 168 -25.17 -13.43 -10.98
C SER A 168 -26.13 -13.94 -12.06
N TRP A 169 -26.07 -15.24 -12.40
CA TRP A 169 -27.01 -15.81 -13.35
C TRP A 169 -28.47 -15.74 -12.87
N GLY A 170 -28.72 -16.03 -11.59
CA GLY A 170 -30.04 -15.99 -10.98
C GLY A 170 -30.62 -14.57 -10.91
N GLU A 171 -29.84 -13.60 -10.41
CA GLU A 171 -30.25 -12.20 -10.34
C GLU A 171 -30.56 -11.62 -11.72
N MET A 172 -29.69 -11.88 -12.70
CA MET A 172 -29.85 -11.36 -14.06
C MET A 172 -31.00 -12.03 -14.82
N ALA A 173 -31.55 -13.14 -14.32
CA ALA A 173 -32.76 -13.72 -14.92
C ALA A 173 -34.03 -12.90 -14.58
N LEU A 174 -34.03 -12.11 -13.50
CA LEU A 174 -35.25 -11.46 -12.99
C LEU A 174 -35.91 -10.50 -13.99
N PRO A 175 -35.18 -9.56 -14.64
CA PRO A 175 -35.81 -8.65 -15.58
C PRO A 175 -36.49 -9.36 -16.75
N SER A 176 -35.92 -10.46 -17.25
CA SER A 176 -36.54 -11.29 -18.30
C SER A 176 -37.86 -11.92 -17.86
N TYR A 177 -37.95 -12.43 -16.63
CA TYR A 177 -39.20 -12.96 -16.10
C TYR A 177 -40.24 -11.85 -15.88
N THR A 178 -39.83 -10.66 -15.43
CA THR A 178 -40.71 -9.48 -15.32
C THR A 178 -41.28 -9.06 -16.68
N GLY A 179 -40.49 -9.11 -17.74
CA GLY A 179 -40.99 -8.87 -19.10
C GLY A 179 -42.03 -9.88 -19.55
N ARG A 180 -41.72 -11.17 -19.40
CA ARG A 180 -42.68 -12.26 -19.74
C ARG A 180 -43.98 -12.12 -18.97
N MET A 181 -43.91 -11.74 -17.70
CA MET A 181 -45.08 -11.48 -16.86
C MET A 181 -45.89 -10.27 -17.37
N THR A 182 -45.22 -9.23 -17.87
CA THR A 182 -45.88 -8.07 -18.47
C THR A 182 -46.62 -8.43 -19.76
N ASP A 183 -46.00 -9.21 -20.65
CA ASP A 183 -46.64 -9.71 -21.88
C ASP A 183 -47.83 -10.63 -21.56
N TRP A 184 -47.72 -11.44 -20.50
CA TRP A 184 -48.80 -12.32 -20.05
C TRP A 184 -50.01 -11.51 -19.52
N ILE A 185 -49.78 -10.47 -18.72
CA ILE A 185 -50.85 -9.56 -18.23
C ILE A 185 -51.56 -8.89 -19.41
N GLN A 186 -50.82 -8.45 -20.44
CA GLN A 186 -51.39 -7.80 -21.62
C GLN A 186 -52.19 -8.77 -22.51
N SER A 187 -51.77 -10.03 -22.62
CA SER A 187 -52.40 -11.03 -23.49
C SER A 187 -53.60 -11.78 -22.88
N LYS A 188 -53.95 -11.53 -21.61
CA LYS A 188 -55.09 -12.17 -20.88
C LYS A 188 -55.07 -13.70 -20.92
N GLN A 189 -53.89 -14.32 -20.80
CA GLN A 189 -53.70 -15.78 -20.77
C GLN A 189 -54.07 -16.41 -19.40
N ASP A 190 -54.05 -17.75 -19.30
CA ASP A 190 -54.52 -18.54 -18.13
C ASP A 190 -53.80 -18.23 -16.80
N PRO A 191 -54.52 -18.06 -15.66
CA PRO A 191 -53.96 -17.69 -14.34
C PRO A 191 -52.86 -18.62 -13.78
N SER A 192 -52.78 -19.86 -14.25
CA SER A 192 -51.81 -20.86 -13.80
C SER A 192 -50.37 -20.55 -14.22
N ILE A 193 -50.18 -19.93 -15.39
CA ILE A 193 -48.84 -19.58 -15.93
C ILE A 193 -48.21 -18.46 -15.11
N PHE A 194 -49.03 -17.51 -14.66
CA PHE A 194 -48.61 -16.41 -13.79
C PHE A 194 -48.08 -16.89 -12.43
N TRP A 195 -48.82 -17.81 -11.78
CA TRP A 195 -48.38 -18.42 -10.53
C TRP A 195 -47.07 -19.18 -10.69
N ASN A 196 -46.90 -19.92 -11.80
CA ASN A 196 -45.65 -20.62 -12.09
C ASN A 196 -44.47 -19.64 -12.30
N ALA A 197 -44.69 -18.52 -12.99
CA ALA A 197 -43.66 -17.49 -13.20
C ALA A 197 -43.22 -16.84 -11.88
N ILE A 198 -44.17 -16.47 -11.01
CA ILE A 198 -43.87 -15.89 -9.68
C ILE A 198 -43.15 -16.89 -8.79
N MET A 199 -43.59 -18.16 -8.76
CA MET A 199 -42.93 -19.21 -7.98
C MET A 199 -41.50 -19.43 -8.45
N MET A 200 -41.26 -19.48 -9.77
CA MET A 200 -39.90 -19.59 -10.32
C MET A 200 -39.04 -18.36 -9.98
N MET A 201 -39.56 -17.14 -10.12
CA MET A 201 -38.85 -15.94 -9.70
C MET A 201 -38.49 -16.00 -8.21
N SER A 202 -39.42 -16.43 -7.36
CA SER A 202 -39.22 -16.52 -5.91
C SER A 202 -38.17 -17.56 -5.51
N ILE A 203 -38.14 -18.70 -6.22
CA ILE A 203 -37.13 -19.74 -5.99
C ILE A 203 -35.75 -19.25 -6.46
N ILE A 204 -35.67 -18.59 -7.61
CA ILE A 204 -34.42 -18.06 -8.16
C ILE A 204 -33.86 -16.95 -7.26
N THR A 205 -34.69 -16.02 -6.77
CA THR A 205 -34.23 -14.96 -5.84
C THR A 205 -33.74 -15.53 -4.53
N LEU A 206 -34.46 -16.50 -3.96
CA LEU A 206 -34.05 -17.15 -2.72
C LEU A 206 -32.71 -17.87 -2.91
N PHE A 207 -32.58 -18.61 -4.01
CA PHE A 207 -31.35 -19.31 -4.36
C PHE A 207 -30.17 -18.34 -4.56
N SER A 208 -30.36 -17.26 -5.34
CA SER A 208 -29.31 -16.27 -5.58
C SER A 208 -28.87 -15.60 -4.28
N ALA A 209 -29.81 -15.20 -3.42
CA ALA A 209 -29.52 -14.60 -2.12
C ALA A 209 -28.74 -15.55 -1.19
N PHE A 210 -29.09 -16.85 -1.16
CA PHE A 210 -28.31 -17.83 -0.40
C PHE A 210 -26.90 -17.98 -0.97
N THR A 211 -26.74 -18.07 -2.29
CA THR A 211 -25.41 -18.18 -2.90
C THR A 211 -24.55 -16.95 -2.69
N GLU A 212 -25.14 -15.74 -2.73
CA GLU A 212 -24.48 -14.48 -2.43
C GLU A 212 -24.00 -14.45 -0.96
N PHE A 213 -24.87 -14.81 -0.01
CA PHE A 213 -24.51 -14.90 1.40
C PHE A 213 -23.31 -15.84 1.64
N PHE A 214 -23.34 -17.06 1.09
CA PHE A 214 -22.22 -17.99 1.25
C PHE A 214 -20.95 -17.50 0.55
N CYS A 215 -21.09 -16.88 -0.63
CA CYS A 215 -19.99 -16.28 -1.35
C CYS A 215 -19.29 -15.21 -0.51
N ASP A 216 -20.05 -14.24 0.01
CA ASP A 216 -19.54 -13.14 0.80
C ASP A 216 -18.93 -13.61 2.12
N CYS A 217 -19.54 -14.60 2.79
CA CYS A 217 -18.94 -15.21 3.97
C CYS A 217 -17.57 -15.85 3.66
N ILE A 218 -17.48 -16.66 2.61
CA ILE A 218 -16.21 -17.33 2.23
C ILE A 218 -15.17 -16.30 1.80
N PHE A 219 -15.58 -15.28 1.05
CA PHE A 219 -14.72 -14.20 0.59
C PHE A 219 -14.14 -13.40 1.78
N ASN A 220 -14.99 -12.88 2.66
CA ASN A 220 -14.58 -12.05 3.79
C ASN A 220 -13.70 -12.83 4.78
N VAL A 221 -14.02 -14.09 5.08
CA VAL A 221 -13.15 -14.95 5.91
C VAL A 221 -11.79 -15.18 5.25
N THR A 222 -11.76 -15.39 3.93
CA THR A 222 -10.51 -15.59 3.19
C THR A 222 -9.65 -14.33 3.18
N MET A 223 -10.24 -13.15 2.95
CA MET A 223 -9.52 -11.88 2.97
C MET A 223 -9.04 -11.51 4.37
N SER A 224 -9.80 -11.80 5.43
CA SER A 224 -9.35 -11.64 6.82
C SER A 224 -8.10 -12.49 7.14
N LEU A 225 -8.05 -13.74 6.66
CA LEU A 225 -6.86 -14.58 6.81
C LEU A 225 -5.64 -14.05 6.04
N VAL A 226 -5.86 -13.52 4.84
CA VAL A 226 -4.79 -12.88 4.04
C VAL A 226 -4.27 -11.65 4.79
N HIS A 227 -5.15 -10.83 5.36
CA HIS A 227 -4.78 -9.66 6.16
C HIS A 227 -3.89 -10.06 7.35
N THR A 228 -4.36 -10.95 8.24
CA THR A 228 -3.61 -11.36 9.44
C THR A 228 -2.27 -12.00 9.08
N ARG A 229 -2.22 -12.82 8.02
CA ARG A 229 -0.97 -13.44 7.56
C ARG A 229 0.02 -12.41 7.05
N THR A 230 -0.44 -11.45 6.25
CA THR A 230 0.39 -10.38 5.69
C THR A 230 0.95 -9.52 6.81
N GLN A 231 0.11 -9.09 7.76
CA GLN A 231 0.54 -8.32 8.93
C GLN A 231 1.59 -9.07 9.76
N GLY A 232 1.37 -10.37 10.02
CA GLY A 232 2.34 -11.21 10.73
C GLY A 232 3.67 -11.37 10.00
N GLN A 233 3.66 -11.49 8.66
CA GLN A 233 4.88 -11.57 7.85
C GLN A 233 5.67 -10.27 7.84
N VAL A 234 4.99 -9.11 7.74
CA VAL A 234 5.65 -7.81 7.81
C VAL A 234 6.25 -7.59 9.19
N LEU A 235 5.48 -7.83 10.27
CA LEU A 235 5.99 -7.70 11.64
C LEU A 235 7.21 -8.59 11.86
N ARG A 236 7.16 -9.85 11.41
CA ARG A 236 8.30 -10.78 11.48
C ARG A 236 9.53 -10.27 10.71
N SER A 237 9.33 -9.61 9.58
CA SER A 237 10.41 -9.07 8.75
C SER A 237 11.00 -7.81 9.39
N VAL A 238 10.17 -6.93 9.95
CA VAL A 238 10.60 -5.74 10.72
C VAL A 238 11.42 -6.16 11.95
N LEU A 239 10.95 -7.14 12.74
CA LEU A 239 11.67 -7.61 13.93
C LEU A 239 13.04 -8.25 13.63
N ARG A 240 13.32 -8.61 12.37
CA ARG A 240 14.61 -9.16 11.93
C ARG A 240 15.61 -8.09 11.47
N GLN A 241 15.17 -6.85 11.30
CA GLN A 241 16.04 -5.76 10.87
C GLN A 241 17.06 -5.39 11.96
N GLU A 242 18.18 -4.83 11.54
CA GLU A 242 19.25 -4.37 12.42
C GLU A 242 18.84 -3.14 13.26
N ALA A 243 19.55 -2.87 14.35
CA ALA A 243 19.28 -1.71 15.21
C ALA A 243 19.39 -0.38 14.46
N ALA A 244 20.30 -0.28 13.48
CA ALA A 244 20.45 0.90 12.63
C ALA A 244 19.15 1.30 11.91
N PHE A 245 18.31 0.33 11.53
CA PHE A 245 17.02 0.60 10.91
C PHE A 245 16.05 1.29 11.88
N PHE A 246 16.00 0.81 13.13
CA PHE A 246 15.14 1.38 14.18
C PHE A 246 15.63 2.73 14.69
N ASP A 247 16.94 2.98 14.62
CA ASP A 247 17.47 4.31 14.87
C ASP A 247 17.07 5.26 13.73
N ALA A 248 17.20 4.84 12.47
CA ALA A 248 16.94 5.69 11.31
C ALA A 248 15.46 6.06 11.14
N VAL A 249 14.54 5.13 11.39
CA VAL A 249 13.10 5.31 11.15
C VAL A 249 12.35 5.50 12.47
N PRO A 250 11.55 6.57 12.63
CA PRO A 250 10.74 6.77 13.84
C PRO A 250 9.83 5.57 14.15
N THR A 251 9.71 5.20 15.43
CA THR A 251 8.84 4.09 15.86
C THR A 251 7.37 4.31 15.50
N GLY A 252 6.90 5.56 15.50
CA GLY A 252 5.55 5.92 15.05
C GLY A 252 5.30 5.55 13.59
N ASP A 253 6.27 5.81 12.71
CA ASP A 253 6.20 5.47 11.30
C ASP A 253 6.18 3.95 11.10
N ILE A 254 7.03 3.21 11.82
CA ILE A 254 7.04 1.74 11.75
C ILE A 254 5.69 1.18 12.21
N THR A 255 5.15 1.71 13.31
CA THR A 255 3.87 1.26 13.86
C THR A 255 2.73 1.54 12.88
N SER A 256 2.63 2.77 12.37
CA SER A 256 1.63 3.15 11.36
C SER A 256 1.72 2.29 10.12
N ARG A 257 2.93 1.98 9.66
CA ARG A 257 3.16 1.12 8.48
C ARG A 257 2.71 -0.32 8.72
N VAL A 258 2.99 -0.89 9.89
CA VAL A 258 2.62 -2.28 10.22
C VAL A 258 1.13 -2.43 10.55
N THR A 259 0.46 -1.36 10.99
CA THR A 259 -0.97 -1.40 11.34
C THR A 259 -1.83 -0.72 10.28
N SER A 260 -1.83 0.60 10.25
CA SER A 260 -2.72 1.43 9.42
C SER A 260 -2.51 1.19 7.94
N ASP A 261 -1.27 1.20 7.44
CA ASP A 261 -1.02 1.10 6.00
C ASP A 261 -1.36 -0.31 5.48
N ILE A 262 -1.06 -1.36 6.24
CA ILE A 262 -1.45 -2.73 5.90
C ILE A 262 -2.96 -2.91 5.97
N ALA A 263 -3.63 -2.32 6.97
CA ALA A 263 -5.09 -2.35 7.09
C ALA A 263 -5.74 -1.65 5.89
N ALA A 264 -5.36 -0.40 5.61
CA ALA A 264 -5.88 0.37 4.49
C ALA A 264 -5.62 -0.31 3.15
N MET A 265 -4.42 -0.86 2.93
CA MET A 265 -4.08 -1.64 1.74
C MET A 265 -4.98 -2.88 1.62
N SER A 266 -5.12 -3.66 2.69
CA SER A 266 -5.85 -4.93 2.66
C SER A 266 -7.36 -4.73 2.54
N GLU A 267 -7.92 -3.73 3.23
CA GLU A 267 -9.33 -3.36 3.18
C GLU A 267 -9.67 -2.84 1.79
N SER A 268 -8.90 -1.86 1.28
CA SER A 268 -9.09 -1.33 -0.06
C SER A 268 -8.96 -2.43 -1.13
N LEU A 269 -7.98 -3.34 -1.00
CA LEU A 269 -7.86 -4.46 -1.93
C LEU A 269 -9.06 -5.42 -1.83
N SER A 270 -9.53 -5.71 -0.61
CA SER A 270 -10.67 -6.60 -0.36
C SER A 270 -11.96 -6.06 -0.96
N GLU A 271 -12.30 -4.81 -0.64
CA GLU A 271 -13.50 -4.15 -1.15
C GLU A 271 -13.50 -4.06 -2.67
N ASN A 272 -12.40 -3.56 -3.24
CA ASN A 272 -12.28 -3.39 -4.68
C ASN A 272 -12.34 -4.73 -5.40
N LEU A 273 -11.62 -5.76 -4.94
CA LEU A 273 -11.64 -7.08 -5.56
C LEU A 273 -13.03 -7.74 -5.46
N ASN A 274 -13.74 -7.53 -4.35
CA ASN A 274 -15.13 -7.98 -4.22
C ASN A 274 -16.04 -7.31 -5.27
N LEU A 275 -15.96 -5.98 -5.37
CA LEU A 275 -16.74 -5.21 -6.35
C LEU A 275 -16.42 -5.65 -7.79
N LEU A 276 -15.13 -5.83 -8.12
CA LEU A 276 -14.73 -6.31 -9.45
C LEU A 276 -15.40 -7.62 -9.79
N MET A 277 -15.31 -8.57 -8.87
CA MET A 277 -15.76 -9.93 -9.08
C MET A 277 -17.27 -9.96 -9.35
N TRP A 278 -18.05 -9.28 -8.52
CA TRP A 278 -19.50 -9.19 -8.66
C TRP A 278 -19.90 -8.41 -9.91
N TYR A 279 -19.40 -7.19 -10.10
CA TYR A 279 -19.84 -6.33 -11.20
C TYR A 279 -19.31 -6.78 -12.56
N LEU A 280 -18.15 -7.41 -12.64
CA LEU A 280 -17.66 -8.01 -13.88
C LEU A 280 -18.53 -9.19 -14.30
N MET A 281 -18.89 -10.09 -13.37
CA MET A 281 -19.75 -11.23 -13.68
C MET A 281 -21.18 -10.80 -14.01
N ARG A 282 -21.75 -9.86 -13.25
CA ARG A 282 -23.05 -9.24 -13.57
C ARG A 282 -23.01 -8.59 -14.95
N LEU A 283 -21.97 -7.83 -15.30
CA LEU A 283 -21.82 -7.21 -16.61
C LEU A 283 -21.82 -8.24 -17.76
N ILE A 284 -21.10 -9.36 -17.60
CA ILE A 284 -21.06 -10.43 -18.60
C ILE A 284 -22.45 -10.99 -18.85
N PHE A 285 -23.20 -11.32 -17.80
CA PHE A 285 -24.56 -11.84 -17.92
C PHE A 285 -25.54 -10.77 -18.45
N LEU A 286 -25.43 -9.52 -18.00
CA LEU A 286 -26.24 -8.40 -18.49
C LEU A 286 -26.12 -8.23 -20.01
N VAL A 287 -24.89 -8.16 -20.51
CA VAL A 287 -24.65 -8.02 -21.95
C VAL A 287 -25.20 -9.22 -22.72
N ALA A 288 -25.01 -10.44 -22.20
CA ALA A 288 -25.55 -11.65 -22.82
C ALA A 288 -27.10 -11.62 -22.91
N TYR A 289 -27.79 -11.25 -21.83
CA TYR A 289 -29.25 -11.14 -21.81
C TYR A 289 -29.76 -10.00 -22.70
N MET A 290 -29.12 -8.83 -22.68
CA MET A 290 -29.48 -7.72 -23.55
C MET A 290 -29.36 -8.10 -25.04
N LEU A 291 -28.27 -8.77 -25.43
CA LEU A 291 -28.06 -9.27 -26.79
C LEU A 291 -29.10 -10.31 -27.19
N SER A 292 -29.52 -11.17 -26.25
CA SER A 292 -30.54 -12.19 -26.50
C SER A 292 -31.94 -11.60 -26.74
N LEU A 293 -32.25 -10.43 -26.16
CA LEU A 293 -33.52 -9.73 -26.36
C LEU A 293 -33.55 -8.98 -27.69
N SER A 294 -32.60 -8.06 -27.90
CA SER A 294 -32.57 -7.26 -29.13
C SER A 294 -31.17 -6.71 -29.40
N PRO A 295 -30.43 -7.29 -30.36
CA PRO A 295 -29.10 -6.81 -30.74
C PRO A 295 -29.10 -5.34 -31.18
N LYS A 296 -30.19 -4.86 -31.79
CA LYS A 296 -30.34 -3.47 -32.26
C LYS A 296 -30.38 -2.50 -31.08
N LEU A 297 -31.16 -2.82 -30.03
CA LEU A 297 -31.24 -2.00 -28.83
C LEU A 297 -29.93 -2.05 -28.04
N THR A 298 -29.29 -3.22 -27.91
CA THR A 298 -28.01 -3.35 -27.20
C THR A 298 -26.90 -2.53 -27.86
N LEU A 299 -26.81 -2.55 -29.19
CA LEU A 299 -25.82 -1.77 -29.91
C LEU A 299 -26.04 -0.26 -29.70
N PHE A 300 -27.30 0.18 -29.73
CA PHE A 300 -27.68 1.57 -29.43
C PHE A 300 -27.25 1.96 -28.01
N THR A 301 -27.56 1.14 -27.00
CA THR A 301 -27.18 1.44 -25.62
C THR A 301 -25.67 1.50 -25.41
N VAL A 302 -24.91 0.56 -25.98
CA VAL A 302 -23.45 0.54 -25.86
C VAL A 302 -22.85 1.79 -26.50
N LEU A 303 -23.33 2.18 -27.69
CA LEU A 303 -22.84 3.37 -28.39
C LEU A 303 -23.16 4.65 -27.60
N CYS A 304 -24.37 4.78 -27.08
CA CYS A 304 -24.72 5.93 -26.26
C CYS A 304 -23.90 5.99 -24.96
N VAL A 305 -23.70 4.85 -24.28
CA VAL A 305 -22.87 4.81 -23.06
C VAL A 305 -21.41 5.17 -23.36
N LEU A 306 -20.85 4.75 -24.50
CA LEU A 306 -19.51 5.17 -24.93
C LEU A 306 -19.42 6.69 -25.15
N VAL A 307 -20.45 7.31 -25.72
CA VAL A 307 -20.50 8.78 -25.90
C VAL A 307 -20.66 9.49 -24.55
N ILE A 308 -21.54 8.99 -23.69
CA ILE A 308 -21.82 9.56 -22.37
C ILE A 308 -20.58 9.51 -21.48
N THR A 309 -19.85 8.40 -21.48
CA THR A 309 -18.60 8.22 -20.70
C THR A 309 -17.44 9.10 -21.19
N LEU A 310 -17.50 9.62 -22.43
CA LEU A 310 -16.50 10.55 -22.96
C LEU A 310 -16.54 11.90 -22.24
N VAL A 311 -17.73 12.38 -21.86
CA VAL A 311 -17.92 13.72 -21.25
C VAL A 311 -17.24 13.82 -19.87
N PRO A 312 -17.44 12.89 -18.91
CA PRO A 312 -16.70 12.90 -17.65
C PRO A 312 -15.19 12.72 -17.82
N ARG A 313 -14.75 11.96 -18.84
CA ARG A 313 -13.31 11.73 -19.09
C ARG A 313 -12.57 13.03 -19.43
N LEU A 314 -13.22 13.95 -20.16
CA LEU A 314 -12.68 15.28 -20.45
C LEU A 314 -12.62 16.17 -19.20
N SER A 315 -13.57 16.02 -18.28
CA SER A 315 -13.58 16.76 -17.01
C SER A 315 -12.65 16.17 -15.95
N GLY A 316 -12.22 14.91 -16.10
CA GLY A 316 -11.48 14.17 -15.08
C GLY A 316 -10.13 14.77 -14.73
N SER A 317 -9.39 15.30 -15.72
CA SER A 317 -8.08 15.95 -15.50
C SER A 317 -8.19 17.19 -14.63
N PHE A 318 -9.23 18.00 -14.83
CA PHE A 318 -9.50 19.18 -14.02
C PHE A 318 -9.83 18.80 -12.58
N SER A 319 -10.69 17.79 -12.38
CA SER A 319 -11.02 17.28 -11.04
C SER A 319 -9.81 16.71 -10.32
N GLN A 320 -8.95 15.94 -11.02
CA GLN A 320 -7.71 15.40 -10.44
C GLN A 320 -6.72 16.51 -10.06
N SER A 321 -6.53 17.51 -10.92
CA SER A 321 -5.68 18.66 -10.62
C SER A 321 -6.18 19.42 -9.39
N LEU A 322 -7.48 19.58 -9.25
CA LEU A 322 -8.07 20.30 -8.13
C LEU A 322 -7.98 19.49 -6.83
N ALA A 323 -8.20 18.17 -6.88
CA ALA A 323 -7.99 17.26 -5.77
C ALA A 323 -6.53 17.29 -5.27
N ARG A 324 -5.55 17.32 -6.18
CA ARG A 324 -4.13 17.50 -5.81
C ARG A 324 -3.88 18.82 -5.09
N GLN A 325 -4.40 19.93 -5.62
CA GLN A 325 -4.25 21.26 -4.98
C GLN A 325 -4.91 21.30 -3.59
N ILE A 326 -6.07 20.67 -3.42
CA ILE A 326 -6.77 20.55 -2.13
C ILE A 326 -5.91 19.75 -1.14
N GLN A 327 -5.38 18.60 -1.58
CA GLN A 327 -4.51 17.76 -0.74
C GLN A 327 -3.24 18.51 -0.30
N ASP A 328 -2.58 19.23 -1.22
CA ASP A 328 -1.40 20.04 -0.91
C ASP A 328 -1.72 21.18 0.08
N SER A 329 -2.88 21.82 -0.09
CA SER A 329 -3.35 22.86 0.84
C SER A 329 -3.64 22.28 2.23
N LEU A 330 -4.29 21.11 2.29
CA LEU A 330 -4.59 20.42 3.53
C LEU A 330 -3.31 19.94 4.24
N SER A 331 -2.31 19.48 3.49
CA SER A 331 -1.00 19.13 4.05
C SER A 331 -0.34 20.33 4.75
N LYS A 332 -0.46 21.54 4.18
CA LYS A 332 0.07 22.77 4.81
C LYS A 332 -0.71 23.14 6.08
N VAL A 333 -2.03 22.95 6.09
CA VAL A 333 -2.88 23.13 7.29
C VAL A 333 -2.44 22.16 8.41
N ASN A 334 -2.28 20.87 8.07
CA ASN A 334 -1.83 19.86 9.01
C ASN A 334 -0.41 20.13 9.53
N GLN A 335 0.49 20.62 8.67
CA GLN A 335 1.84 20.99 9.06
C GLN A 335 1.85 22.08 10.13
N VAL A 336 1.01 23.13 9.97
CA VAL A 336 0.88 24.18 11.00
C VAL A 336 0.38 23.59 12.31
N ALA A 337 -0.68 22.77 12.28
CA ALA A 337 -1.19 22.13 13.51
C ALA A 337 -0.16 21.24 14.20
N MET A 338 0.57 20.41 13.43
CA MET A 338 1.63 19.56 13.98
C MET A 338 2.75 20.37 14.62
N GLU A 339 3.19 21.45 13.97
CA GLU A 339 4.21 22.36 14.51
C GLU A 339 3.73 23.03 15.81
N THR A 340 2.50 23.53 15.84
CA THR A 340 1.90 24.16 17.03
C THR A 340 1.77 23.17 18.20
N PHE A 341 1.25 21.97 17.97
CA PHE A 341 1.07 20.97 19.04
C PHE A 341 2.38 20.36 19.52
N SER A 342 3.33 20.11 18.62
CA SER A 342 4.67 19.62 19.00
C SER A 342 5.44 20.63 19.85
N ASN A 343 5.18 21.92 19.65
CA ASN A 343 5.84 23.01 20.37
C ASN A 343 4.88 23.72 21.34
N MET A 344 3.89 23.00 21.88
CA MET A 344 2.84 23.60 22.71
C MET A 344 3.41 24.30 23.95
N GLU A 345 4.48 23.78 24.56
CA GLU A 345 5.16 24.43 25.68
C GLU A 345 5.74 25.80 25.26
N THR A 346 6.32 25.90 24.07
CA THR A 346 6.81 27.16 23.49
C THR A 346 5.65 28.12 23.19
N VAL A 347 4.58 27.64 22.54
CA VAL A 347 3.41 28.47 22.23
C VAL A 347 2.81 29.07 23.52
N ARG A 348 2.72 28.26 24.58
CA ARG A 348 2.27 28.70 25.92
C ARG A 348 3.26 29.63 26.60
N SER A 349 4.56 29.35 26.55
CA SER A 349 5.58 30.20 27.18
C SER A 349 5.65 31.60 26.57
N PHE A 350 5.28 31.73 25.29
CA PHE A 350 5.21 33.00 24.57
C PHE A 350 3.78 33.58 24.47
N ALA A 351 2.77 32.95 25.07
CA ALA A 351 1.36 33.38 25.03
C ALA A 351 0.84 33.71 23.60
N ASN A 352 1.25 32.90 22.61
CA ASN A 352 0.94 33.12 21.18
C ASN A 352 -0.15 32.18 20.64
N GLU A 353 -1.06 31.70 21.49
CA GLU A 353 -2.11 30.76 21.09
C GLU A 353 -3.01 31.34 19.99
N GLU A 354 -3.40 32.60 20.11
CA GLU A 354 -4.25 33.29 19.13
C GLU A 354 -3.51 33.53 17.80
N GLY A 355 -2.20 33.80 17.85
CA GLY A 355 -1.38 33.99 16.65
C GLY A 355 -1.27 32.71 15.82
N GLU A 356 -1.08 31.57 16.47
CA GLU A 356 -1.08 30.26 15.81
C GLU A 356 -2.48 29.87 15.30
N TYR A 357 -3.55 30.22 16.03
CA TYR A 357 -4.93 30.06 15.53
C TYR A 357 -5.18 30.83 14.23
N LEU A 358 -4.83 32.11 14.17
CA LEU A 358 -4.99 32.93 12.96
C LEU A 358 -4.14 32.43 11.78
N ARG A 359 -2.92 31.93 12.07
CA ARG A 359 -2.06 31.29 11.06
C ARG A 359 -2.72 30.04 10.48
N TYR A 360 -3.35 29.22 11.33
CA TYR A 360 -4.10 28.03 10.91
C TYR A 360 -5.36 28.42 10.11
N GLU A 361 -6.15 29.37 10.59
CA GLU A 361 -7.38 29.86 9.93
C GLU A 361 -7.09 30.39 8.53
N LYS A 362 -6.02 31.17 8.36
CA LYS A 362 -5.60 31.68 7.04
C LYS A 362 -5.34 30.55 6.04
N LYS A 363 -4.64 29.49 6.46
CA LYS A 363 -4.37 28.31 5.62
C LYS A 363 -5.63 27.50 5.36
N LEU A 364 -6.55 27.44 6.32
CA LEU A 364 -7.84 26.78 6.15
C LEU A 364 -8.71 27.50 5.11
N ASN A 365 -8.67 28.84 5.08
CA ASN A 365 -9.40 29.64 4.10
C ASN A 365 -8.88 29.44 2.66
N ASP A 366 -7.56 29.25 2.48
CA ASP A 366 -7.00 28.88 1.17
C ASP A 366 -7.61 27.55 0.67
N THR A 367 -7.70 26.55 1.56
CA THR A 367 -8.35 25.25 1.28
C THR A 367 -9.84 25.42 0.98
N TYR A 368 -10.53 26.30 1.70
CA TYR A 368 -11.96 26.58 1.48
C TYR A 368 -12.24 27.11 0.06
N GLN A 369 -11.40 28.00 -0.49
CA GLN A 369 -11.57 28.50 -1.86
C GLN A 369 -11.41 27.39 -2.91
N LEU A 370 -10.49 26.46 -2.68
CA LEU A 370 -10.30 25.29 -3.55
C LEU A 370 -11.50 24.33 -3.47
N ASN A 371 -11.97 24.00 -2.27
CA ASN A 371 -13.15 23.17 -2.05
C ASN A 371 -14.42 23.76 -2.67
N LYS A 372 -14.56 25.10 -2.65
CA LYS A 372 -15.66 25.79 -3.33
C LYS A 372 -15.64 25.57 -4.84
N LYS A 373 -14.45 25.69 -5.45
CA LYS A 373 -14.25 25.43 -6.89
C LYS A 373 -14.55 23.95 -7.23
N GLU A 374 -14.17 23.03 -6.35
CA GLU A 374 -14.43 21.60 -6.52
C GLU A 374 -15.91 21.30 -6.43
N SER A 375 -16.59 21.88 -5.45
CA SER A 375 -18.04 21.73 -5.27
C SER A 375 -18.81 22.20 -6.49
N MET A 376 -18.41 23.32 -7.11
CA MET A 376 -19.01 23.80 -8.36
C MET A 376 -18.75 22.86 -9.53
N ALA A 377 -17.52 22.35 -9.67
CA ALA A 377 -17.17 21.40 -10.72
C ALA A 377 -17.94 20.08 -10.56
N TYR A 378 -18.06 19.60 -9.33
CA TYR A 378 -18.85 18.43 -8.98
C TYR A 378 -20.33 18.62 -9.30
N ALA A 379 -20.91 19.77 -8.94
CA ALA A 379 -22.30 20.08 -9.26
C ALA A 379 -22.57 20.10 -10.78
N PHE A 380 -21.67 20.70 -11.56
CA PHE A 380 -21.77 20.71 -13.02
C PHE A 380 -21.64 19.31 -13.64
N SER A 381 -20.65 18.53 -13.18
CA SER A 381 -20.44 17.14 -13.62
C SER A 381 -21.65 16.26 -13.27
N GLY A 382 -22.19 16.39 -12.06
CA GLY A 382 -23.38 15.66 -11.61
C GLY A 382 -24.63 16.00 -12.42
N MET A 383 -24.82 17.27 -12.77
CA MET A 383 -25.89 17.72 -13.67
C MET A 383 -25.73 17.11 -15.07
N ALA A 384 -24.53 17.17 -15.64
CA ALA A 384 -24.24 16.60 -16.96
C ALA A 384 -24.48 15.09 -17.01
N ASN A 385 -24.01 14.35 -15.99
CA ASN A 385 -24.23 12.91 -15.88
C ASN A 385 -25.72 12.57 -15.76
N SER A 386 -26.45 13.26 -14.89
CA SER A 386 -27.89 13.06 -14.69
C SER A 386 -28.70 13.35 -15.97
N PHE A 387 -28.38 14.46 -16.66
CA PHE A 387 -29.01 14.80 -17.93
C PHE A 387 -28.75 13.74 -19.00
N SER A 388 -27.51 13.27 -19.10
CA SER A 388 -27.11 12.25 -20.08
C SER A 388 -27.80 10.91 -19.83
N GLY A 389 -27.95 10.49 -18.57
CA GLY A 389 -28.68 9.27 -18.21
C GLY A 389 -30.18 9.37 -18.49
N LEU A 390 -30.80 10.52 -18.25
CA LEU A 390 -32.20 10.74 -18.63
C LEU A 390 -32.38 10.76 -20.16
N ALA A 391 -31.46 11.39 -20.89
CA ALA A 391 -31.48 11.41 -22.36
C ALA A 391 -31.33 9.98 -22.94
N LEU A 392 -30.47 9.15 -22.35
CA LEU A 392 -30.33 7.74 -22.71
C LEU A 392 -31.65 6.98 -22.55
N LYS A 393 -32.31 7.11 -21.39
CA LYS A 393 -33.61 6.46 -21.12
C LYS A 393 -34.68 6.87 -22.12
N VAL A 394 -34.78 8.17 -22.41
CA VAL A 394 -35.74 8.69 -23.42
C VAL A 394 -35.39 8.14 -24.80
N GLY A 395 -34.11 8.09 -25.16
CA GLY A 395 -33.63 7.51 -26.42
C GLY A 395 -34.00 6.03 -26.58
N ILE A 396 -33.81 5.23 -25.52
CA ILE A 396 -34.18 3.81 -25.50
C ILE A 396 -35.69 3.64 -25.61
N LEU A 397 -36.48 4.46 -24.90
CA LEU A 397 -37.93 4.39 -24.97
C LEU A 397 -38.45 4.79 -26.37
N TYR A 398 -37.86 5.81 -26.99
CA TYR A 398 -38.20 6.23 -28.35
C TYR A 398 -37.86 5.15 -29.39
N PHE A 399 -36.63 4.65 -29.37
CA PHE A 399 -36.15 3.66 -30.34
C PHE A 399 -36.80 2.29 -30.10
N GLY A 400 -36.88 1.86 -28.84
CA GLY A 400 -37.58 0.65 -28.41
C GLY A 400 -39.07 0.69 -28.71
N GLY A 401 -39.74 1.83 -28.46
CA GLY A 401 -41.15 2.01 -28.83
C GLY A 401 -41.39 1.89 -30.34
N ARG A 402 -40.47 2.37 -31.18
CA ARG A 402 -40.54 2.18 -32.64
C ARG A 402 -40.38 0.71 -33.03
N LEU A 403 -39.49 -0.04 -32.35
CA LEU A 403 -39.31 -1.48 -32.57
C LEU A 403 -40.56 -2.28 -32.15
N VAL A 404 -41.20 -1.89 -31.04
CA VAL A 404 -42.48 -2.47 -30.60
C VAL A 404 -43.59 -2.18 -31.61
N SER A 405 -43.68 -0.93 -32.10
CA SER A 405 -44.67 -0.55 -33.12
C SER A 405 -44.47 -1.30 -34.45
N ASN A 406 -43.24 -1.70 -34.77
CA ASN A 406 -42.91 -2.48 -35.95
C ASN A 406 -43.10 -4.00 -35.75
N GLY A 407 -43.46 -4.44 -34.53
CA GLY A 407 -43.62 -5.86 -34.19
C GLY A 407 -42.32 -6.64 -34.07
N GLU A 408 -41.17 -5.97 -33.97
CA GLU A 408 -39.85 -6.62 -33.85
C GLU A 408 -39.50 -7.03 -32.41
N VAL A 409 -40.11 -6.38 -31.41
CA VAL A 409 -39.86 -6.58 -29.97
C VAL A 409 -41.21 -6.49 -29.24
N SER A 410 -41.45 -7.30 -28.21
CA SER A 410 -42.67 -7.23 -27.41
C SER A 410 -42.65 -6.06 -26.40
N GLY A 411 -43.82 -5.71 -25.85
CA GLY A 411 -43.90 -4.71 -24.77
C GLY A 411 -43.15 -5.14 -23.50
N GLY A 412 -43.22 -6.42 -23.15
CA GLY A 412 -42.51 -7.01 -22.03
C GLY A 412 -41.00 -7.14 -22.25
N GLU A 413 -40.55 -7.42 -23.48
CA GLU A 413 -39.13 -7.40 -23.84
C GLU A 413 -38.55 -5.99 -23.71
N LEU A 414 -39.30 -4.95 -24.10
CA LEU A 414 -38.89 -3.55 -23.88
C LEU A 414 -38.78 -3.21 -22.39
N VAL A 415 -39.73 -3.66 -21.55
CA VAL A 415 -39.67 -3.49 -20.08
C VAL A 415 -38.44 -4.19 -19.49
N SER A 416 -38.17 -5.44 -19.92
CA SER A 416 -36.97 -6.18 -19.51
C SER A 416 -35.70 -5.42 -19.89
N PHE A 417 -35.66 -4.89 -21.12
CA PHE A 417 -34.52 -4.16 -21.65
C PHE A 417 -34.23 -2.88 -20.86
N VAL A 418 -35.27 -2.11 -20.48
CA VAL A 418 -35.11 -0.92 -19.64
C VAL A 418 -34.57 -1.30 -18.25
N MET A 419 -35.05 -2.39 -17.65
CA MET A 419 -34.52 -2.85 -16.37
C MET A 419 -33.05 -3.31 -16.47
N TYR A 420 -32.68 -3.99 -17.56
CA TYR A 420 -31.28 -4.36 -17.82
C TYR A 420 -30.38 -3.14 -18.06
N GLU A 421 -30.87 -2.11 -18.75
CA GLU A 421 -30.11 -0.87 -18.98
C GLU A 421 -29.78 -0.13 -17.66
N LEU A 422 -30.73 -0.07 -16.73
CA LEU A 422 -30.50 0.53 -15.41
C LEU A 422 -29.35 -0.17 -14.67
N GLN A 423 -29.34 -1.51 -14.71
CA GLN A 423 -28.29 -2.32 -14.08
C GLN A 423 -26.97 -2.23 -14.83
N PHE A 424 -27.00 -2.18 -16.17
CA PHE A 424 -25.82 -2.01 -17.02
C PHE A 424 -25.11 -0.70 -16.73
N THR A 425 -25.85 0.42 -16.65
CA THR A 425 -25.30 1.74 -16.35
C THR A 425 -24.62 1.74 -14.98
N SER A 426 -25.28 1.18 -13.96
CA SER A 426 -24.71 1.04 -12.62
C SER A 426 -23.44 0.17 -12.60
N ALA A 427 -23.45 -0.96 -13.30
CA ALA A 427 -22.31 -1.87 -13.34
C ALA A 427 -21.09 -1.26 -14.02
N VAL A 428 -21.30 -0.57 -15.14
CA VAL A 428 -20.23 0.17 -15.84
C VAL A 428 -19.68 1.29 -14.97
N GLU A 429 -20.54 2.04 -14.28
CA GLU A 429 -20.11 3.12 -13.39
C GLU A 429 -19.22 2.62 -12.25
N VAL A 430 -19.61 1.54 -11.57
CA VAL A 430 -18.81 0.95 -10.48
C VAL A 430 -17.46 0.44 -11.00
N LEU A 431 -17.44 -0.27 -12.13
CA LEU A 431 -16.20 -0.78 -12.72
C LEU A 431 -15.26 0.36 -13.17
N LEU A 432 -15.78 1.47 -13.68
CA LEU A 432 -14.99 2.64 -14.05
C LEU A 432 -14.41 3.35 -12.82
N ARG A 433 -15.18 3.46 -11.73
CA ARG A 433 -14.73 4.06 -10.46
C ARG A 433 -13.64 3.24 -9.76
N MET A 434 -13.67 1.91 -9.94
CA MET A 434 -12.73 1.00 -9.31
C MET A 434 -11.28 1.15 -9.80
N TYR A 435 -11.06 1.51 -11.07
CA TYR A 435 -9.72 1.51 -11.66
C TYR A 435 -8.70 2.41 -10.92
N PRO A 436 -9.02 3.69 -10.60
CA PRO A 436 -8.19 4.52 -9.73
C PRO A 436 -7.93 3.92 -8.36
N ASP A 437 -8.94 3.32 -7.72
CA ASP A 437 -8.83 2.78 -6.36
C ASP A 437 -7.92 1.55 -6.30
N VAL A 438 -8.00 0.67 -7.31
CA VAL A 438 -7.06 -0.45 -7.45
C VAL A 438 -5.64 0.06 -7.67
N ARG A 439 -5.43 1.03 -8.56
CA ARG A 439 -4.10 1.60 -8.78
C ARG A 439 -3.52 2.18 -7.49
N LYS A 440 -4.34 2.90 -6.72
CA LYS A 440 -3.95 3.44 -5.42
C LYS A 440 -3.58 2.34 -4.43
N ALA A 441 -4.39 1.27 -4.33
CA ALA A 441 -4.09 0.13 -3.45
C ALA A 441 -2.78 -0.58 -3.85
N VAL A 442 -2.51 -0.69 -5.14
CA VAL A 442 -1.26 -1.25 -5.68
C VAL A 442 -0.06 -0.38 -5.30
N GLY A 443 -0.14 0.95 -5.49
CA GLY A 443 0.93 1.86 -5.08
C GLY A 443 1.20 1.82 -3.57
N SER A 444 0.15 1.78 -2.74
CA SER A 444 0.29 1.62 -1.29
C SER A 444 0.94 0.30 -0.89
N SER A 445 0.69 -0.77 -1.65
CA SER A 445 1.28 -2.09 -1.38
C SER A 445 2.80 -2.14 -1.57
N GLU A 446 3.37 -1.26 -2.40
CA GLU A 446 4.81 -1.26 -2.68
C GLU A 446 5.65 -1.01 -1.43
N LYS A 447 5.24 -0.07 -0.59
CA LYS A 447 5.92 0.22 0.69
C LYS A 447 5.80 -0.93 1.68
N VAL A 448 4.66 -1.62 1.69
CA VAL A 448 4.47 -2.82 2.52
C VAL A 448 5.41 -3.94 2.07
N PHE A 449 5.54 -4.13 0.76
CA PHE A 449 6.46 -5.10 0.18
C PHE A 449 7.93 -4.72 0.40
N GLU A 450 8.27 -3.43 0.40
CA GLU A 450 9.60 -2.94 0.76
C GLU A 450 9.99 -3.42 2.16
N TYR A 451 9.09 -3.30 3.14
CA TYR A 451 9.33 -3.75 4.52
C TYR A 451 9.38 -5.28 4.64
N MET A 452 8.55 -5.98 3.86
CA MET A 452 8.52 -7.44 3.84
C MET A 452 9.79 -8.06 3.22
N ASP A 453 10.32 -7.43 2.17
CA ASP A 453 11.46 -7.94 1.41
C ASP A 453 12.81 -7.39 1.89
N ARG A 454 12.81 -6.35 2.74
CA ARG A 454 14.04 -5.77 3.29
C ARG A 454 14.86 -6.86 3.96
N LYS A 455 16.03 -7.16 3.38
CA LYS A 455 17.00 -8.05 4.01
C LYS A 455 17.80 -7.25 5.04
N PRO A 456 17.98 -7.76 6.27
CA PRO A 456 18.82 -7.09 7.25
C PRO A 456 20.24 -6.95 6.72
N GLN A 457 20.85 -5.80 6.92
CA GLN A 457 22.21 -5.53 6.44
C GLN A 457 23.26 -6.37 7.19
N MET A 458 22.98 -6.67 8.46
CA MET A 458 23.76 -7.60 9.26
C MET A 458 23.11 -8.99 9.20
N PRO A 459 23.78 -10.01 8.63
CA PRO A 459 23.28 -11.37 8.62
C PRO A 459 23.06 -11.88 10.05
N LEU A 460 21.91 -12.50 10.30
CA LEU A 460 21.63 -13.16 11.59
C LEU A 460 22.39 -14.50 11.74
N GLU A 461 23.24 -14.86 10.77
CA GLU A 461 23.68 -16.21 10.42
C GLU A 461 25.09 -16.57 10.88
N GLY A 462 25.45 -16.25 12.12
CA GLY A 462 26.57 -16.95 12.75
C GLY A 462 26.17 -18.39 13.06
N SER A 463 27.08 -19.35 12.84
CA SER A 463 26.80 -20.79 13.07
C SER A 463 27.40 -21.30 14.37
N LEU A 464 28.37 -20.59 14.97
CA LEU A 464 29.07 -21.06 16.16
C LEU A 464 28.16 -21.01 17.40
N GLN A 465 28.07 -22.15 18.08
CA GLN A 465 27.35 -22.35 19.34
C GLN A 465 28.14 -23.33 20.22
N PRO A 466 29.32 -22.95 20.74
CA PRO A 466 30.12 -23.86 21.56
C PRO A 466 29.38 -24.27 22.84
N ALA A 467 29.55 -25.52 23.27
CA ALA A 467 28.91 -25.98 24.51
C ALA A 467 29.45 -25.24 25.74
N ASN A 468 30.76 -24.96 25.75
CA ASN A 468 31.43 -24.23 26.81
C ASN A 468 31.99 -22.91 26.27
N LEU A 469 31.62 -21.81 26.91
CA LEU A 469 32.10 -20.46 26.64
C LEU A 469 32.81 -19.95 27.90
N LYS A 470 34.05 -19.51 27.75
CA LYS A 470 34.83 -18.93 28.86
C LYS A 470 34.47 -17.46 29.08
N GLY A 471 34.11 -16.75 28.02
CA GLY A 471 33.68 -15.34 28.08
C GLY A 471 34.85 -14.35 28.00
N HIS A 472 35.93 -14.75 27.35
CA HIS A 472 37.09 -13.89 27.12
C HIS A 472 36.82 -13.00 25.89
N ILE A 473 36.77 -11.69 26.06
CA ILE A 473 36.50 -10.74 24.97
C ILE A 473 37.75 -9.90 24.65
N GLN A 474 38.05 -9.73 23.37
CA GLN A 474 39.16 -8.88 22.91
C GLN A 474 38.65 -7.88 21.87
N PHE A 475 39.00 -6.61 22.06
CA PHE A 475 38.85 -5.55 21.07
C PHE A 475 40.22 -5.32 20.43
N GLU A 476 40.29 -5.40 19.11
CA GLU A 476 41.50 -5.19 18.31
C GLU A 476 41.27 -4.06 17.31
N ASP A 477 41.85 -2.89 17.59
CA ASP A 477 41.89 -1.67 16.76
C ASP A 477 40.50 -1.25 16.25
N VAL A 478 39.51 -1.28 17.15
CA VAL A 478 38.11 -1.07 16.80
C VAL A 478 37.81 0.40 16.55
N THR A 479 37.30 0.71 15.36
CA THR A 479 36.78 2.03 14.99
C THR A 479 35.32 1.92 14.57
N PHE A 480 34.48 2.82 15.10
CA PHE A 480 33.03 2.83 14.85
C PHE A 480 32.42 4.24 14.89
N SER A 481 31.59 4.54 13.90
CA SER A 481 30.68 5.69 13.83
C SER A 481 29.23 5.22 13.69
N TYR A 482 28.29 5.94 14.31
CA TYR A 482 26.86 5.64 14.13
C TYR A 482 26.40 5.95 12.70
N PRO A 483 25.47 5.17 12.12
CA PRO A 483 24.98 5.40 10.76
C PRO A 483 24.39 6.80 10.51
N LYS A 484 23.79 7.42 11.54
CA LYS A 484 23.26 8.80 11.47
C LYS A 484 24.34 9.88 11.42
N ARG A 485 25.57 9.56 11.86
CA ARG A 485 26.70 10.49 11.96
C ARG A 485 27.98 9.79 11.51
N PRO A 486 28.10 9.39 10.23
CA PRO A 486 29.23 8.61 9.74
C PRO A 486 30.56 9.35 9.89
N ASP A 487 30.54 10.68 9.78
CA ASP A 487 31.72 11.54 9.83
C ASP A 487 32.25 11.80 11.26
N GLN A 488 31.53 11.35 12.29
CA GLN A 488 31.92 11.52 13.69
C GLN A 488 32.15 10.14 14.33
N PRO A 489 33.41 9.67 14.43
CA PRO A 489 33.71 8.40 15.10
C PRO A 489 33.34 8.50 16.58
N ALA A 490 32.59 7.51 17.04
CA ALA A 490 32.29 7.32 18.46
C ALA A 490 33.42 6.56 19.18
N LEU A 491 34.11 5.68 18.46
CA LEU A 491 35.31 4.95 18.91
C LEU A 491 36.36 4.99 17.79
N GLN A 492 37.64 5.11 18.13
CA GLN A 492 38.74 5.16 17.16
C GLN A 492 39.94 4.36 17.66
N ASP A 493 40.32 3.33 16.91
CA ASP A 493 41.48 2.46 17.17
C ASP A 493 41.53 1.94 18.63
N VAL A 494 40.38 1.47 19.13
CA VAL A 494 40.22 1.01 20.50
C VAL A 494 40.62 -0.47 20.64
N SER A 495 41.57 -0.73 21.54
CA SER A 495 42.07 -2.08 21.86
C SER A 495 42.08 -2.34 23.37
N PHE A 496 41.44 -3.42 23.82
CA PHE A 496 41.43 -3.86 25.22
C PHE A 496 40.94 -5.31 25.34
N GLU A 497 41.21 -5.94 26.49
CA GLU A 497 40.82 -7.31 26.78
C GLU A 497 39.99 -7.40 28.06
N LEU A 498 38.99 -8.29 28.07
CA LEU A 498 38.11 -8.57 29.20
C LEU A 498 38.26 -10.03 29.59
N LEU A 499 38.81 -10.25 30.79
CA LEU A 499 39.18 -11.57 31.26
C LEU A 499 38.01 -12.28 31.97
N PRO A 500 37.83 -13.61 31.75
CA PRO A 500 36.85 -14.41 32.48
C PRO A 500 37.02 -14.34 33.99
N GLY A 501 35.90 -14.23 34.73
CA GLY A 501 35.88 -14.22 36.19
C GLY A 501 36.48 -12.96 36.84
N LYS A 502 36.88 -11.97 36.03
CA LYS A 502 37.28 -10.65 36.50
C LYS A 502 36.17 -9.63 36.32
N VAL A 503 36.20 -8.61 37.17
CA VAL A 503 35.37 -7.41 37.02
C VAL A 503 36.23 -6.31 36.42
N THR A 504 35.79 -5.77 35.28
CA THR A 504 36.48 -4.69 34.58
C THR A 504 35.63 -3.43 34.60
N ALA A 505 36.17 -2.34 35.13
CA ALA A 505 35.50 -1.05 35.20
C ALA A 505 35.91 -0.16 34.00
N LEU A 506 34.96 0.27 33.17
CA LEU A 506 35.17 1.23 32.08
C LEU A 506 34.81 2.64 32.54
N VAL A 507 35.82 3.47 32.77
CA VAL A 507 35.71 4.82 33.35
C VAL A 507 36.01 5.88 32.29
N GLY A 508 35.31 7.00 32.30
CA GLY A 508 35.53 8.10 31.36
C GLY A 508 34.48 9.21 31.47
N PRO A 509 34.65 10.36 30.79
CA PRO A 509 33.65 11.42 30.79
C PRO A 509 32.38 11.02 30.01
N CYS A 510 31.31 11.83 30.12
CA CYS A 510 30.14 11.71 29.25
C CYS A 510 30.57 11.83 27.77
N ASP A 511 29.91 11.06 26.90
CA ASP A 511 30.21 10.94 25.46
C ASP A 511 31.58 10.34 25.12
N ALA A 512 32.27 9.68 26.07
CA ALA A 512 33.53 9.00 25.79
C ALA A 512 33.39 7.67 24.99
N GLY A 513 32.18 7.29 24.55
CA GLY A 513 31.93 6.07 23.79
C GLY A 513 31.63 4.81 24.63
N LYS A 514 31.41 4.96 25.94
CA LYS A 514 31.06 3.85 26.87
C LYS A 514 29.85 3.04 26.42
N SER A 515 28.71 3.70 26.20
CA SER A 515 27.50 3.03 25.75
C SER A 515 27.66 2.45 24.34
N THR A 516 28.54 3.01 23.51
CA THR A 516 28.90 2.45 22.20
C THR A 516 29.61 1.10 22.33
N VAL A 517 30.53 0.96 23.29
CA VAL A 517 31.16 -0.35 23.61
C VAL A 517 30.10 -1.38 23.99
N VAL A 518 29.12 -1.01 24.83
CA VAL A 518 28.01 -1.90 25.21
C VAL A 518 27.20 -2.34 23.99
N GLN A 519 26.89 -1.42 23.09
CA GLN A 519 26.08 -1.72 21.90
C GLN A 519 26.83 -2.62 20.90
N LEU A 520 28.15 -2.46 20.76
CA LEU A 520 29.01 -3.35 19.98
C LEU A 520 29.11 -4.73 20.63
N LEU A 521 29.28 -4.78 21.96
CA LEU A 521 29.27 -6.03 22.73
C LEU A 521 27.93 -6.75 22.62
N LEU A 522 26.80 -6.05 22.55
CA LEU A 522 25.48 -6.67 22.32
C LEU A 522 25.27 -7.11 20.86
N ARG A 523 26.22 -6.80 19.97
CA ARG A 523 26.10 -6.96 18.52
C ARG A 523 24.81 -6.33 18.01
N LEU A 524 24.54 -5.10 18.45
CA LEU A 524 23.52 -4.23 17.85
C LEU A 524 24.08 -3.48 16.65
N TYR A 525 25.40 -3.29 16.63
CA TYR A 525 26.19 -2.70 15.56
C TYR A 525 27.44 -3.54 15.31
N GLU A 526 28.03 -3.38 14.13
CA GLU A 526 29.33 -3.95 13.76
C GLU A 526 30.37 -2.84 13.61
N PRO A 527 31.63 -3.09 14.02
CA PRO A 527 32.71 -2.14 13.85
C PRO A 527 33.05 -1.94 12.37
N GLN A 528 33.46 -0.73 11.99
CA GLN A 528 33.83 -0.41 10.60
C GLN A 528 35.28 -0.79 10.29
N LYS A 529 36.14 -0.75 11.31
CA LYS A 529 37.52 -1.27 11.29
C LYS A 529 37.82 -1.99 12.60
N GLY A 530 38.82 -2.86 12.57
CA GLY A 530 39.18 -3.70 13.71
C GLY A 530 38.28 -4.93 13.83
N LYS A 531 38.48 -5.69 14.91
CA LYS A 531 37.70 -6.91 15.21
C LYS A 531 37.38 -7.00 16.69
N ILE A 532 36.24 -7.62 16.99
CA ILE A 532 35.88 -8.03 18.34
C ILE A 532 35.90 -9.56 18.36
N LEU A 533 36.70 -10.14 19.25
CA LEU A 533 36.84 -11.59 19.40
C LEU A 533 36.20 -12.04 20.71
N LEU A 534 35.57 -13.22 20.68
CA LEU A 534 35.06 -13.95 21.84
C LEU A 534 35.73 -15.32 21.87
N ASP A 535 36.46 -15.61 22.94
CA ASP A 535 37.29 -16.81 23.11
C ASP A 535 38.23 -17.05 21.90
N GLY A 536 38.79 -15.97 21.35
CA GLY A 536 39.71 -15.98 20.20
C GLY A 536 39.06 -16.14 18.82
N LYS A 537 37.72 -16.14 18.73
CA LYS A 537 36.99 -16.19 17.45
C LYS A 537 36.20 -14.91 17.20
N PRO A 538 36.09 -14.43 15.95
CA PRO A 538 35.30 -13.25 15.63
C PRO A 538 33.87 -13.33 16.16
N LEU A 539 33.40 -12.25 16.79
CA LEU A 539 32.06 -12.17 17.36
C LEU A 539 30.97 -12.39 16.31
N PHE A 540 31.25 -12.03 15.06
CA PHE A 540 30.38 -12.22 13.91
C PHE A 540 30.00 -13.70 13.65
N ASP A 541 30.93 -14.62 13.92
CA ASP A 541 30.78 -16.04 13.58
C ASP A 541 29.80 -16.78 14.54
N TYR A 542 29.50 -16.17 15.69
CA TYR A 542 28.58 -16.72 16.68
C TYR A 542 27.11 -16.49 16.29
N SER A 543 26.26 -17.48 16.54
CA SER A 543 24.81 -17.32 16.39
C SER A 543 24.29 -16.23 17.33
N ASN A 544 23.57 -15.24 16.79
CA ASN A 544 23.02 -14.13 17.58
C ASN A 544 22.12 -14.59 18.73
N LYS A 545 21.31 -15.64 18.49
CA LYS A 545 20.44 -16.20 19.54
C LYS A 545 21.26 -16.82 20.67
N TYR A 546 22.30 -17.59 20.32
CA TYR A 546 23.20 -18.20 21.30
C TYR A 546 23.97 -17.14 22.09
N TYR A 547 24.56 -16.17 21.38
CA TYR A 547 25.38 -15.13 22.00
C TYR A 547 24.57 -14.27 22.99
N ARG A 548 23.37 -13.82 22.61
CA ARG A 548 22.47 -13.02 23.48
C ARG A 548 21.83 -13.82 24.64
N GLN A 549 21.97 -15.15 24.65
CA GLN A 549 21.66 -15.97 25.84
C GLN A 549 22.83 -15.99 26.83
N LYS A 550 24.07 -15.79 26.36
CA LYS A 550 25.29 -15.78 27.18
C LYS A 550 25.69 -14.38 27.62
N VAL A 551 25.11 -13.33 27.06
CA VAL A 551 25.35 -11.93 27.46
C VAL A 551 24.09 -11.31 28.02
N SER A 552 24.19 -10.72 29.21
CA SER A 552 23.13 -9.95 29.84
C SER A 552 23.58 -8.51 30.08
N VAL A 553 22.67 -7.55 29.89
CA VAL A 553 22.91 -6.12 30.12
C VAL A 553 21.87 -5.60 31.11
N VAL A 554 22.33 -4.82 32.08
CA VAL A 554 21.51 -3.92 32.89
C VAL A 554 21.83 -2.51 32.44
N SER A 555 20.91 -1.90 31.69
CA SER A 555 21.05 -0.54 31.17
C SER A 555 20.93 0.51 32.26
N GLN A 556 21.48 1.70 32.01
CA GLN A 556 21.38 2.87 32.89
C GLN A 556 19.91 3.20 33.24
N GLU A 557 19.06 3.27 32.21
CA GLU A 557 17.60 3.37 32.34
C GLU A 557 16.94 2.10 31.80
N PRO A 558 16.68 1.10 32.67
CA PRO A 558 16.07 -0.14 32.22
C PRO A 558 14.64 0.06 31.77
N VAL A 559 14.34 -0.47 30.57
CA VAL A 559 12.98 -0.47 30.02
C VAL A 559 12.26 -1.76 30.42
N LEU A 560 11.12 -1.59 31.07
CA LEU A 560 10.19 -2.68 31.39
C LEU A 560 9.01 -2.64 30.42
N THR A 561 8.56 -3.82 30.02
CA THR A 561 7.36 -3.97 29.20
C THR A 561 6.11 -3.80 30.07
N ALA A 562 5.00 -3.36 29.47
CA ALA A 562 3.70 -3.24 30.13
C ALA A 562 3.06 -4.64 30.38
N ARG A 563 3.76 -5.44 31.20
CA ARG A 563 3.40 -6.79 31.65
C ARG A 563 3.54 -6.85 33.17
N SER A 564 3.23 -8.00 33.78
CA SER A 564 3.46 -8.22 35.21
C SER A 564 4.96 -8.11 35.56
N LEU A 565 5.28 -7.92 36.84
CA LEU A 565 6.68 -7.92 37.32
C LEU A 565 7.33 -9.29 37.09
N LYS A 566 6.57 -10.37 37.30
CA LYS A 566 6.97 -11.74 36.95
C LYS A 566 7.37 -11.88 35.49
N ASP A 567 6.52 -11.46 34.56
CA ASP A 567 6.76 -11.56 33.11
C ASP A 567 7.92 -10.68 32.64
N ASN A 568 8.15 -9.57 33.36
CA ASN A 568 9.32 -8.74 33.14
C ASN A 568 10.60 -9.42 33.62
N ILE A 569 10.60 -10.19 34.71
CA ILE A 569 11.78 -10.93 35.18
C ILE A 569 12.04 -12.14 34.26
N SER A 570 11.01 -12.90 33.89
CA SER A 570 11.10 -14.06 33.00
C SER A 570 11.21 -13.73 31.50
N TYR A 571 11.45 -12.46 31.16
CA TYR A 571 11.39 -11.98 29.78
C TYR A 571 12.34 -12.72 28.82
N GLY A 572 11.74 -13.47 27.89
CA GLY A 572 12.44 -14.31 26.91
C GLY A 572 12.45 -15.81 27.23
N PHE A 573 11.76 -16.22 28.30
CA PHE A 573 11.49 -17.60 28.65
C PHE A 573 9.97 -17.84 28.72
N GLU A 574 9.51 -19.03 28.29
CA GLU A 574 8.08 -19.37 28.27
C GLU A 574 7.63 -20.08 29.57
N ASP A 575 8.48 -20.93 30.16
CA ASP A 575 8.12 -21.79 31.30
C ASP A 575 9.07 -21.61 32.51
N VAL A 576 9.06 -20.44 33.14
CA VAL A 576 9.86 -20.20 34.37
C VAL A 576 8.96 -20.33 35.60
N THR A 577 9.39 -21.14 36.57
CA THR A 577 8.63 -21.31 37.82
C THR A 577 8.68 -20.04 38.67
N LEU A 578 7.64 -19.79 39.46
CA LEU A 578 7.61 -18.64 40.37
C LEU A 578 8.77 -18.71 41.39
N GLU A 579 9.18 -19.90 41.79
CA GLU A 579 10.29 -20.13 42.71
C GLU A 579 11.62 -19.63 42.15
N GLU A 580 11.88 -19.88 40.86
CA GLU A 580 13.07 -19.37 40.18
C GLU A 580 13.04 -17.84 40.07
N VAL A 581 11.88 -17.27 39.74
CA VAL A 581 11.66 -15.81 39.70
C VAL A 581 11.93 -15.19 41.08
N GLN A 582 11.38 -15.77 42.15
CA GLN A 582 11.60 -15.30 43.52
C GLN A 582 13.05 -15.45 43.96
N ARG A 583 13.74 -16.51 43.53
CA ARG A 583 15.17 -16.71 43.83
C ARG A 583 16.01 -15.59 43.25
N VAL A 584 15.81 -15.24 41.98
CA VAL A 584 16.58 -14.16 41.33
C VAL A 584 16.14 -12.77 41.80
N ALA A 585 14.86 -12.59 42.13
CA ALA A 585 14.35 -11.35 42.72
C ALA A 585 14.94 -11.10 44.11
N ARG A 586 15.08 -12.13 44.95
CA ARG A 586 15.80 -12.04 46.23
C ARG A 586 17.27 -11.69 46.03
N ALA A 587 17.94 -12.33 45.07
CA ALA A 587 19.33 -12.02 44.74
C ALA A 587 19.53 -10.57 44.26
N ALA A 588 18.52 -9.98 43.61
CA ALA A 588 18.53 -8.59 43.15
C ALA A 588 17.90 -7.59 44.14
N ASN A 589 17.52 -8.02 45.35
CA ASN A 589 16.79 -7.22 46.34
C ASN A 589 15.51 -6.56 45.79
N ALA A 590 14.82 -7.27 44.90
CA ALA A 590 13.54 -6.88 44.33
C ALA A 590 12.35 -7.52 45.05
N ASP A 591 12.54 -8.67 45.69
CA ASP A 591 11.47 -9.48 46.29
C ASP A 591 10.64 -8.73 47.35
N GLU A 592 11.30 -7.94 48.19
CA GLU A 592 10.67 -7.18 49.28
C GLU A 592 9.65 -6.16 48.76
N PHE A 593 10.09 -5.23 47.89
CA PHE A 593 9.18 -4.22 47.35
C PHE A 593 8.13 -4.82 46.40
N ILE A 594 8.43 -5.93 45.72
CA ILE A 594 7.46 -6.64 44.89
C ILE A 594 6.36 -7.22 45.77
N SER A 595 6.72 -7.83 46.90
CA SER A 595 5.79 -8.45 47.84
C SER A 595 4.92 -7.43 48.59
N GLU A 596 5.40 -6.19 48.76
CA GLU A 596 4.62 -5.08 49.32
C GLU A 596 3.52 -4.55 48.38
N LYS A 597 3.60 -4.85 47.07
CA LYS A 597 2.55 -4.45 46.12
C LYS A 597 1.29 -5.29 46.35
N LYS A 598 0.12 -4.68 46.13
CA LYS A 598 -1.19 -5.32 46.31
C LYS A 598 -1.35 -6.66 45.57
N ASP A 599 -0.83 -6.74 44.34
CA ASP A 599 -0.90 -7.94 43.50
C ASP A 599 0.44 -8.69 43.42
N GLY A 600 1.40 -8.35 44.30
CA GLY A 600 2.71 -8.99 44.37
C GLY A 600 3.43 -9.01 43.00
N TYR A 601 3.86 -10.21 42.60
CA TYR A 601 4.52 -10.47 41.32
C TYR A 601 3.63 -10.28 40.08
N GLU A 602 2.31 -10.31 40.23
CA GLU A 602 1.36 -10.08 39.14
C GLU A 602 1.07 -8.58 38.90
N THR A 603 1.64 -7.70 39.73
CA THR A 603 1.53 -6.25 39.56
C THR A 603 2.03 -5.81 38.17
N GLY A 604 1.26 -4.99 37.46
CA GLY A 604 1.68 -4.43 36.18
C GLY A 604 2.78 -3.37 36.32
N ALA A 605 3.81 -3.40 35.46
CA ALA A 605 4.89 -2.40 35.48
C ALA A 605 4.48 -1.03 34.86
N GLY A 606 3.44 -1.01 34.02
CA GLY A 606 3.04 0.17 33.23
C GLY A 606 3.90 0.39 31.98
N GLU A 607 3.53 1.36 31.14
CA GLU A 607 4.28 1.68 29.91
C GLU A 607 5.70 2.12 30.25
N LYS A 608 6.70 1.43 29.67
CA LYS A 608 8.14 1.63 29.97
C LYS A 608 8.46 1.58 31.49
N GLY A 609 7.66 0.85 32.26
CA GLY A 609 7.82 0.77 33.71
C GLY A 609 7.38 2.03 34.48
N GLY A 610 6.55 2.92 33.90
CA GLY A 610 6.21 4.23 34.50
C GLY A 610 5.63 4.20 35.92
N LEU A 611 5.21 3.03 36.44
CA LEU A 611 4.67 2.85 37.80
C LEU A 611 5.74 2.52 38.85
N LEU A 612 7.02 2.50 38.46
CA LEU A 612 8.15 2.10 39.30
C LEU A 612 9.22 3.20 39.34
N SER A 613 9.88 3.34 40.49
CA SER A 613 11.04 4.24 40.61
C SER A 613 12.22 3.72 39.78
N GLY A 614 13.18 4.60 39.45
CA GLY A 614 14.38 4.22 38.68
C GLY A 614 15.14 3.04 39.32
N GLY A 615 15.35 3.10 40.64
CA GLY A 615 15.99 2.00 41.39
C GLY A 615 15.20 0.69 41.38
N GLN A 616 13.86 0.74 41.44
CA GLN A 616 13.03 -0.47 41.31
C GLN A 616 13.14 -1.10 39.92
N LYS A 617 13.17 -0.28 38.86
CA LYS A 617 13.39 -0.77 37.48
C LYS A 617 14.74 -1.47 37.35
N GLN A 618 15.78 -0.91 37.94
CA GLN A 618 17.14 -1.50 37.95
C GLN A 618 17.19 -2.85 38.64
N ARG A 619 16.56 -2.99 39.82
CA ARG A 619 16.51 -4.29 40.52
C ARG A 619 15.75 -5.36 39.73
N ILE A 620 14.65 -4.99 39.06
CA ILE A 620 13.93 -5.90 38.16
C ILE A 620 14.77 -6.29 36.94
N ALA A 621 15.46 -5.33 36.34
CA ALA A 621 16.35 -5.59 35.21
C ALA A 621 17.55 -6.47 35.60
N LEU A 622 18.07 -6.30 36.81
CA LEU A 622 19.11 -7.14 37.38
C LEU A 622 18.60 -8.57 37.63
N ALA A 623 17.41 -8.73 38.22
CA ALA A 623 16.77 -10.04 38.36
C ALA A 623 16.59 -10.75 37.00
N ARG A 624 16.14 -9.99 35.97
CA ARG A 624 16.04 -10.46 34.57
C ARG A 624 17.40 -10.90 34.02
N ALA A 625 18.46 -10.15 34.28
CA ALA A 625 19.81 -10.47 33.84
C ALA A 625 20.36 -11.74 34.52
N LEU A 626 20.14 -11.89 35.83
CA LEU A 626 20.58 -13.04 36.63
C LEU A 626 19.84 -14.32 36.28
N LEU A 627 18.56 -14.23 35.91
CA LEU A 627 17.77 -15.40 35.48
C LEU A 627 18.38 -16.09 34.25
N ARG A 628 19.07 -15.35 33.38
CA ARG A 628 19.70 -15.89 32.18
C ARG A 628 20.97 -16.71 32.42
N ASP A 629 21.55 -16.66 33.63
CA ASP A 629 22.86 -17.24 33.93
C ASP A 629 23.93 -16.87 32.86
N PRO A 630 24.18 -15.55 32.66
CA PRO A 630 25.07 -15.08 31.59
C PRO A 630 26.52 -15.48 31.85
N LYS A 631 27.34 -15.53 30.80
CA LYS A 631 28.81 -15.59 30.87
C LYS A 631 29.46 -14.23 30.83
N ILE A 632 28.76 -13.23 30.29
CA ILE A 632 29.19 -11.83 30.26
C ILE A 632 28.02 -11.01 30.82
N LEU A 633 28.25 -10.35 31.94
CA LEU A 633 27.30 -9.43 32.58
C LEU A 633 27.79 -8.00 32.41
N ILE A 634 26.96 -7.14 31.83
CA ILE A 634 27.29 -5.73 31.60
C ILE A 634 26.36 -4.88 32.48
N LEU A 635 26.95 -3.95 33.24
CA LEU A 635 26.26 -3.01 34.11
C LEU A 635 26.58 -1.59 33.65
N ASP A 636 25.62 -0.92 32.99
CA ASP A 636 25.80 0.43 32.44
C ASP A 636 25.32 1.48 33.43
N ASP A 637 26.25 2.12 34.15
CA ASP A 637 26.02 3.23 35.11
C ASP A 637 24.82 3.04 36.06
N ALA A 638 24.58 1.80 36.50
CA ALA A 638 23.49 1.41 37.41
C ALA A 638 23.58 2.07 38.81
N THR A 639 24.60 2.90 39.03
CA THR A 639 24.92 3.58 40.28
C THR A 639 24.54 5.05 40.31
N SER A 640 24.31 5.72 39.17
CA SER A 640 24.04 7.16 39.20
C SER A 640 22.60 7.51 39.62
N SER A 641 21.64 6.63 39.32
CA SER A 641 20.19 6.82 39.55
C SER A 641 19.64 6.13 40.80
N LEU A 642 20.49 5.50 41.62
CA LEU A 642 20.12 5.04 42.95
C LEU A 642 20.15 6.27 43.85
N ASP A 643 18.95 6.77 44.21
CA ASP A 643 18.75 7.93 45.07
C ASP A 643 19.72 7.88 46.27
N ALA A 644 20.37 9.01 46.55
CA ALA A 644 21.32 9.17 47.65
C ALA A 644 20.75 8.81 49.03
N GLU A 645 19.42 8.69 49.15
CA GLU A 645 18.72 8.20 50.34
C GLU A 645 18.86 6.68 50.57
N THR A 646 19.21 5.90 49.55
CA THR A 646 19.51 4.49 49.72
C THR A 646 21.02 4.27 49.93
N GLU A 647 21.44 4.29 51.20
CA GLU A 647 22.75 3.78 51.70
C GLU A 647 23.01 2.30 51.32
N LEU A 648 22.10 1.67 50.56
CA LEU A 648 22.15 0.30 50.05
C LEU A 648 22.97 0.13 48.75
N LYS A 649 23.47 1.23 48.13
CA LYS A 649 24.35 1.17 46.94
C LYS A 649 25.45 0.09 47.03
N PRO A 650 26.20 -0.03 48.15
CA PRO A 650 27.21 -1.07 48.29
C PRO A 650 26.61 -2.46 48.55
N GLN A 651 25.55 -2.57 49.37
CA GLN A 651 25.05 -3.86 49.85
C GLN A 651 24.39 -4.72 48.76
N ILE A 652 23.77 -4.09 47.76
CA ILE A 652 23.09 -4.80 46.66
C ILE A 652 24.07 -5.22 45.56
N MET A 653 25.08 -4.40 45.27
CA MET A 653 25.96 -4.59 44.11
C MET A 653 27.27 -5.31 44.47
N LEU A 654 27.83 -5.11 45.67
CA LEU A 654 29.07 -5.78 46.10
C LEU A 654 29.03 -7.32 46.02
N PRO A 655 27.93 -8.03 46.34
CA PRO A 655 27.90 -9.49 46.22
C PRO A 655 27.95 -9.97 44.76
N ILE A 656 27.42 -9.17 43.82
CA ILE A 656 27.34 -9.48 42.38
C ILE A 656 28.62 -9.04 41.66
N LEU A 657 29.29 -8.01 42.19
CA LEU A 657 30.60 -7.50 41.76
C LEU A 657 31.79 -8.29 42.35
N ARG A 658 31.54 -9.30 43.18
CA ARG A 658 32.61 -10.21 43.59
C ARG A 658 33.05 -11.05 42.39
N PRO A 659 34.37 -11.32 42.25
CA PRO A 659 34.86 -12.24 41.24
C PRO A 659 34.14 -13.60 41.36
N ASP A 660 33.27 -13.91 40.41
CA ASP A 660 32.62 -15.21 40.30
C ASP A 660 33.21 -15.93 39.09
N PRO A 661 33.78 -17.14 39.23
CA PRO A 661 34.29 -17.90 38.09
C PRO A 661 33.22 -18.24 37.04
N ARG A 662 31.93 -18.05 37.34
CA ARG A 662 30.81 -18.34 36.43
C ARG A 662 30.67 -17.33 35.29
N TYR A 663 31.07 -16.07 35.47
CA TYR A 663 30.88 -14.99 34.50
C TYR A 663 31.90 -13.85 34.58
N CYS A 664 32.18 -13.22 33.43
CA CYS A 664 32.91 -11.95 33.32
C CYS A 664 31.94 -10.79 33.55
N SER A 665 32.31 -9.81 34.37
CA SER A 665 31.46 -8.64 34.65
C SER A 665 32.14 -7.36 34.15
N ILE A 666 31.40 -6.55 33.41
CA ILE A 666 31.84 -5.25 32.90
C ILE A 666 30.98 -4.19 33.57
N MET A 667 31.61 -3.24 34.25
CA MET A 667 30.93 -2.13 34.88
C MET A 667 31.32 -0.83 34.18
N LEU A 668 30.34 -0.06 33.71
CA LEU A 668 30.60 1.28 33.18
C LEU A 668 30.29 2.30 34.26
N HIS A 669 31.23 3.19 34.55
CA HIS A 669 31.03 4.19 35.59
C HIS A 669 31.65 5.55 35.24
N SER A 670 31.06 6.63 35.76
CA SER A 670 31.49 8.01 35.52
C SER A 670 32.60 8.47 36.47
N SER A 671 32.76 7.85 37.64
CA SER A 671 33.81 8.15 38.62
C SER A 671 34.61 6.91 39.04
N LEU A 672 35.74 7.11 39.71
CA LEU A 672 36.78 6.11 40.02
C LEU A 672 36.56 5.35 41.35
N GLU A 673 35.32 5.25 41.81
CA GLU A 673 34.99 4.60 43.09
C GLU A 673 34.82 3.07 42.93
N ALA A 674 35.90 2.36 42.59
CA ALA A 674 35.92 0.90 42.63
C ALA A 674 37.26 0.42 43.19
N ALA A 675 37.27 0.03 44.46
CA ALA A 675 38.49 -0.22 45.23
C ALA A 675 39.20 -1.57 44.93
N ASP A 676 38.60 -2.47 44.14
CA ASP A 676 39.11 -3.86 43.94
C ASP A 676 38.90 -4.42 42.51
N THR A 677 38.89 -3.58 41.46
CA THR A 677 38.59 -4.01 40.07
C THR A 677 39.66 -3.60 39.05
N ASP A 678 39.86 -4.37 37.98
CA ASP A 678 40.73 -3.94 36.86
C ASP A 678 40.08 -2.71 36.18
N ILE A 679 40.78 -1.55 36.13
CA ILE A 679 40.22 -0.29 35.60
C ILE A 679 40.71 -0.03 34.17
N LEU A 680 39.78 0.19 33.27
CA LEU A 680 39.99 0.68 31.90
C LEU A 680 39.51 2.13 31.80
N VAL A 681 40.37 3.05 31.36
CA VAL A 681 40.03 4.47 31.23
C VAL A 681 39.89 4.88 29.76
N LEU A 682 38.72 5.42 29.41
CA LEU A 682 38.39 6.05 28.13
C LEU A 682 38.69 7.55 28.19
N PHE A 683 39.61 8.03 27.34
CA PHE A 683 40.00 9.43 27.27
C PHE A 683 39.28 10.19 26.15
N ARG A 684 38.75 11.38 26.47
CA ARG A 684 38.00 12.23 25.51
C ARG A 684 38.85 12.85 24.41
N SER A 685 40.14 13.09 24.65
CA SER A 685 40.99 13.86 23.71
C SER A 685 41.64 13.02 22.61
N TRP A 686 41.48 11.70 22.61
CA TRP A 686 42.14 10.82 21.63
C TRP A 686 41.29 9.66 21.09
N TYR A 687 40.07 9.43 21.61
CA TYR A 687 39.27 8.23 21.30
C TYR A 687 40.03 6.89 21.49
N SER A 688 41.22 6.90 22.11
CA SER A 688 42.10 5.76 22.35
C SER A 688 42.03 5.30 23.80
N LEU A 689 41.95 3.99 24.02
CA LEU A 689 41.96 3.36 25.35
C LEU A 689 43.38 2.95 25.77
N LYS A 690 43.73 3.16 27.05
CA LYS A 690 44.91 2.56 27.69
C LYS A 690 44.45 1.76 28.91
N GLN A 691 44.83 0.48 28.96
CA GLN A 691 44.67 -0.36 30.14
C GLN A 691 45.71 0.06 31.19
N MET A 692 45.26 0.39 32.40
CA MET A 692 46.13 0.84 33.50
C MET A 692 45.74 0.13 34.80
N ASP A 693 46.70 -0.50 35.47
CA ASP A 693 46.50 -1.00 36.83
C ASP A 693 46.36 0.17 37.82
N ILE A 694 45.51 0.00 38.85
CA ILE A 694 45.19 1.02 39.88
C ILE A 694 46.46 1.64 40.49
N GLY A 695 47.53 0.87 40.66
CA GLY A 695 48.81 1.35 41.20
C GLY A 695 49.54 2.39 40.34
N ASN A 696 49.20 2.53 39.06
CA ASN A 696 49.79 3.49 38.12
C ASN A 696 48.92 4.72 37.84
N ILE A 697 47.65 4.72 38.28
CA ILE A 697 46.70 5.80 38.02
C ILE A 697 47.01 7.03 38.88
N SER A 698 47.49 6.85 40.12
CA SER A 698 47.83 7.96 41.01
C SER A 698 49.09 8.75 40.59
N ASN A 699 49.90 8.22 39.68
CA ASN A 699 51.15 8.86 39.22
C ASN A 699 51.02 9.56 37.85
N ASN A 700 49.91 9.39 37.14
CA ASN A 700 49.70 9.91 35.77
C ASN A 700 48.45 10.81 35.60
N LEU A 701 47.65 10.98 36.66
CA LEU A 701 46.68 12.08 36.80
C LEU A 701 47.37 13.27 37.45
#